data_AF-A0A9D5PVB9-F1
#
_entry.id   AF-A0A9D5PVB9-F1
#
_cell.length_a   1.000
_cell.length_b   1.000
_cell.length_c   1.000
_cell.angle_alpha   90.00
_cell.angle_beta   90.00
_cell.angle_gamma   90.00
#
_symmetry.space_group_name_H-M   'P 1'
#
loop_
_entity.id
_entity.type
_entity.pdbx_description
1 polymer ?
#
loop_
_entity_poly.entity_id
_entity_poly.type
_entity_poly.pdbx_seq_one_letter_code
_entity_poly.pdbx_strand_id
1 'polypeptide(L)'
;MKTMLTAMKKSAPVWGAILLLVLIAVLYFNFGALGTGIFSPSVELTDPLNYYEKNGISCIINNSGLEIMVLEDGEYQYSIDGGCIDDGFYFARDVKLDAEGNIYVLDKQLNENGKDVDAERIIRYDADGNFSAILYSCAHPDGSSVLQLYNLTVTEESVHFVCTTPEDYFTVHTLFFENEELVITQPYEYEDIYEIAWDFAFDDAENVYISSKTGVIEKIDAESKKKTVLYDNDSTDEGYFSIPTNIEWAADGTIYFNDIGHRKIQKLHMDGTVETVVEIAEPFDEAPEAFNENPIYSGLFVGEDLSVATIYVQNYFIETQDGEGEQINEYKLYMKTADGSCLHNGSVFDKTASLFASGLLFFAVALIVAAAFVFIAVRVVMMIRKSGISGTVKTQIIIVFTAICVACISIYIIVSETNKVYYNEIMNNLENIAFLMARDIEEEDLENINTPADFMNESYQNISDSVLEVLNADLNNARGIYCVIYKAQNGIVSAIYADDAMYGSGYPMPGGFEGSAEQYIYETGETMTAASHSSAEGSFMLVLTPIFNEEDQVIGLMEVGTDLYSANEKSQKQVIDTILLVVTVVMVGVLLVSELIVIWSNMKKRRLAKDRSMPLDSALVRPIIFLFFFVSNMPTAFLPVYSRSLWSESFPIPMEVAIALPVSAELFIAAITSLVLGFAVSKLGVKLMSIAGAVLFAAGNLICALSPNLTMLIAASAITGIGDGLIILAVNSYIAGYENDEQKNNGFVHYNAALLSGVNCGTVIGSFIAERFGYSMTYFAGMVIALLLILFCVICIRNHKHTASEAAQASKPNVFQFMFKPNILKYFLLISAPYLICASFLNYFFPIFGEESGLTPSQISMAFLLMGVISIYFGPGLTKKLSEIMSPKKSMLLATALYALALLVFIIRPEISTCYLAVVLFAFADSFGFTSQSVYYATLPETVAIGEGPSMGINSGVESVSSTVGPLIFGFALMAGNVAGITMIAACFIGLAFLFVLTSFRIKKSGETK
;
A
#
# COMPACT_ATOMS: atom_id res chain seq x y z
N MET A 1 15.78 -42.42 -21.76
CA MET A 1 15.45 -41.15 -22.44
C MET A 1 13.96 -41.00 -22.79
N LYS A 2 13.33 -41.88 -23.59
CA LYS A 2 11.87 -41.81 -23.87
C LYS A 2 10.99 -41.85 -22.61
N THR A 3 11.29 -42.70 -21.63
CA THR A 3 10.55 -42.80 -20.35
C THR A 3 10.69 -41.53 -19.50
N MET A 4 11.86 -40.90 -19.52
CA MET A 4 12.16 -39.64 -18.83
C MET A 4 11.46 -38.44 -19.50
N LEU A 5 11.47 -38.39 -20.83
CA LEU A 5 10.70 -37.42 -21.64
C LEU A 5 9.18 -37.58 -21.50
N THR A 6 8.70 -38.80 -21.25
CA THR A 6 7.27 -39.07 -21.02
C THR A 6 6.84 -38.69 -19.62
N ALA A 7 7.72 -38.88 -18.62
CA ALA A 7 7.52 -38.37 -17.25
C ALA A 7 7.53 -36.84 -17.23
N MET A 8 8.47 -36.19 -17.93
CA MET A 8 8.52 -34.73 -18.08
C MET A 8 7.29 -34.15 -18.81
N LYS A 9 6.75 -34.85 -19.82
CA LYS A 9 5.49 -34.44 -20.48
C LYS A 9 4.25 -34.50 -19.56
N LYS A 10 4.23 -35.36 -18.53
CA LYS A 10 3.12 -35.46 -17.57
C LYS A 10 3.27 -34.50 -16.38
N SER A 11 4.50 -34.15 -16.00
CA SER A 11 4.80 -33.19 -14.92
C SER A 11 4.99 -31.74 -15.40
N ALA A 12 5.02 -31.48 -16.71
CA ALA A 12 5.17 -30.14 -17.31
C ALA A 12 4.27 -29.03 -16.72
N PRO A 13 3.01 -29.26 -16.30
CA PRO A 13 2.21 -28.20 -15.67
C PRO A 13 2.69 -27.84 -14.25
N VAL A 14 3.25 -28.81 -13.52
CA VAL A 14 3.77 -28.61 -12.15
C VAL A 14 5.11 -27.88 -12.21
N TRP A 15 5.99 -28.29 -13.13
CA TRP A 15 7.21 -27.56 -13.40
C TRP A 15 6.94 -26.17 -14.00
N GLY A 16 5.89 -26.02 -14.82
CA GLY A 16 5.45 -24.72 -15.32
C GLY A 16 4.94 -23.80 -14.22
N ALA A 17 4.18 -24.31 -13.25
CA ALA A 17 3.73 -23.54 -12.10
C ALA A 17 4.87 -23.18 -11.13
N ILE A 18 5.79 -24.10 -10.86
CA ILE A 18 6.99 -23.84 -10.05
C ILE A 18 7.91 -22.83 -10.75
N LEU A 19 8.12 -22.98 -12.07
CA LEU A 19 8.91 -22.03 -12.86
C LEU A 19 8.24 -20.66 -12.88
N LEU A 20 6.90 -20.59 -13.03
CA LEU A 20 6.15 -19.33 -12.96
C LEU A 20 6.27 -18.67 -11.58
N LEU A 21 6.18 -19.44 -10.49
CA LEU A 21 6.36 -18.93 -9.12
C LEU A 21 7.79 -18.44 -8.87
N VAL A 22 8.80 -19.18 -9.36
CA VAL A 22 10.21 -18.76 -9.28
C VAL A 22 10.46 -17.53 -10.14
N LEU A 23 9.85 -17.43 -11.32
CA LEU A 23 10.00 -16.28 -12.21
C LEU A 23 9.24 -15.05 -11.69
N ILE A 24 8.07 -15.21 -11.08
CA ILE A 24 7.34 -14.14 -10.39
C ILE A 24 8.14 -13.68 -9.16
N ALA A 25 8.73 -14.61 -8.40
CA ALA A 25 9.61 -14.25 -7.29
C ALA A 25 10.86 -13.48 -7.79
N VAL A 26 11.49 -13.94 -8.88
CA VAL A 26 12.65 -13.25 -9.47
C VAL A 26 12.29 -11.87 -10.04
N LEU A 27 11.07 -11.71 -10.59
CA LEU A 27 10.56 -10.41 -11.02
C LEU A 27 10.27 -9.49 -9.83
N TYR A 28 9.68 -10.02 -8.75
CA TYR A 28 9.40 -9.28 -7.51
C TYR A 28 10.69 -8.76 -6.84
N PHE A 29 11.78 -9.54 -6.85
CA PHE A 29 13.05 -9.15 -6.24
C PHE A 29 13.92 -8.19 -7.09
N ASN A 30 13.53 -7.83 -8.32
CA ASN A 30 14.35 -6.99 -9.23
C ASN A 30 13.56 -5.82 -9.85
N PHE A 31 12.46 -5.40 -9.22
CA PHE A 31 11.56 -4.39 -9.80
C PHE A 31 12.17 -2.98 -9.90
N GLY A 32 13.14 -2.63 -9.03
CA GLY A 32 13.76 -1.29 -9.00
C GLY A 32 14.50 -0.89 -10.29
N ALA A 33 14.96 -1.86 -11.09
CA ALA A 33 15.71 -1.58 -12.33
C ALA A 33 14.83 -1.14 -13.53
N LEU A 34 13.52 -1.03 -13.37
CA LEU A 34 12.58 -0.69 -14.46
C LEU A 34 12.41 0.82 -14.68
N GLY A 35 12.76 1.67 -13.71
CA GLY A 35 12.48 3.11 -13.73
C GLY A 35 13.32 3.91 -14.73
N THR A 36 14.63 3.65 -14.82
CA THR A 36 15.58 4.56 -15.49
C THR A 36 15.86 4.25 -16.97
N GLY A 37 14.88 3.70 -17.68
CA GLY A 37 15.03 3.38 -19.11
C GLY A 37 16.11 2.32 -19.36
N ILE A 38 15.76 1.04 -19.22
CA ILE A 38 16.65 -0.14 -19.39
C ILE A 38 17.48 -0.11 -20.68
N PHE A 39 17.00 0.56 -21.73
CA PHE A 39 17.64 0.61 -23.05
C PHE A 39 18.46 1.87 -23.30
N SER A 40 18.45 2.85 -22.39
CA SER A 40 19.27 4.05 -22.50
C SER A 40 20.66 3.80 -21.90
N PRO A 41 21.76 4.09 -22.62
CA PRO A 41 23.11 4.02 -22.09
C PRO A 41 23.42 5.15 -21.10
N SER A 42 22.58 6.18 -21.05
CA SER A 42 22.73 7.35 -20.17
C SER A 42 21.45 7.61 -19.37
N VAL A 43 21.57 8.44 -18.34
CA VAL A 43 20.47 9.05 -17.57
C VAL A 43 20.52 10.55 -17.78
N GLU A 44 19.37 11.19 -17.79
CA GLU A 44 19.23 12.65 -17.92
C GLU A 44 18.67 13.22 -16.61
N LEU A 45 19.15 14.39 -16.21
CA LEU A 45 18.61 15.14 -15.08
C LEU A 45 17.17 15.56 -15.39
N THR A 46 16.34 15.58 -14.37
CA THR A 46 14.94 16.00 -14.45
C THR A 46 14.68 16.80 -13.19
N ASP A 47 14.53 18.12 -13.32
CA ASP A 47 14.26 19.01 -12.18
C ASP A 47 15.21 18.82 -10.97
N PRO A 48 16.54 18.92 -11.16
CA PRO A 48 17.53 18.78 -10.10
C PRO A 48 17.52 19.98 -9.13
N LEU A 49 17.75 19.70 -7.85
CA LEU A 49 17.69 20.67 -6.74
C LEU A 49 19.06 21.03 -6.17
N ASN A 50 19.91 20.02 -5.96
CA ASN A 50 21.17 20.19 -5.22
C ASN A 50 22.22 19.19 -5.69
N TYR A 51 23.49 19.56 -5.53
CA TYR A 51 24.67 18.77 -5.88
C TYR A 51 25.63 18.73 -4.70
N TYR A 52 26.19 17.57 -4.40
CA TYR A 52 27.28 17.44 -3.44
C TYR A 52 28.28 16.40 -3.89
N GLU A 53 29.58 16.67 -3.70
CA GLU A 53 30.65 15.73 -4.04
C GLU A 53 31.65 15.57 -2.91
N LYS A 54 32.11 14.33 -2.70
CA LYS A 54 33.23 14.02 -1.82
C LYS A 54 33.96 12.78 -2.30
N ASN A 55 35.29 12.84 -2.38
CA ASN A 55 36.16 11.71 -2.76
C ASN A 55 35.78 11.03 -4.11
N GLY A 56 35.29 11.79 -5.10
CA GLY A 56 34.90 11.27 -6.41
C GLY A 56 33.51 10.62 -6.47
N ILE A 57 32.80 10.54 -5.35
CA ILE A 57 31.38 10.19 -5.30
C ILE A 57 30.58 11.49 -5.27
N SER A 58 29.62 11.65 -6.17
CA SER A 58 28.69 12.77 -6.13
C SER A 58 27.24 12.32 -6.03
N CYS A 59 26.45 13.11 -5.34
CA CYS A 59 25.01 12.94 -5.16
C CYS A 59 24.31 14.14 -5.77
N ILE A 60 23.32 13.87 -6.60
CA ILE A 60 22.45 14.89 -7.20
C ILE A 60 21.03 14.62 -6.72
N ILE A 61 20.44 15.59 -6.01
CA ILE A 61 19.01 15.55 -5.71
C ILE A 61 18.29 15.87 -7.03
N ASN A 62 17.53 14.91 -7.52
CA ASN A 62 16.87 14.89 -8.82
C ASN A 62 15.36 14.69 -8.65
N ASN A 63 14.59 14.87 -9.74
CA ASN A 63 13.16 14.64 -9.81
C ASN A 63 12.39 15.41 -8.72
N SER A 64 12.69 16.70 -8.58
CA SER A 64 12.10 17.58 -7.57
C SER A 64 12.24 17.08 -6.12
N GLY A 65 13.34 16.39 -5.81
CA GLY A 65 13.61 15.85 -4.47
C GLY A 65 13.08 14.43 -4.25
N LEU A 66 12.49 13.79 -5.26
CA LEU A 66 12.01 12.41 -5.20
C LEU A 66 13.06 11.38 -5.62
N GLU A 67 14.26 11.80 -5.99
CA GLU A 67 15.35 10.91 -6.36
C GLU A 67 16.68 11.48 -5.87
N ILE A 68 17.56 10.63 -5.36
CA ILE A 68 18.98 10.96 -5.19
C ILE A 68 19.77 10.12 -6.18
N MET A 69 20.31 10.76 -7.21
CA MET A 69 21.18 10.14 -8.19
C MET A 69 22.61 10.09 -7.66
N VAL A 70 23.21 8.91 -7.65
CA VAL A 70 24.58 8.70 -7.18
C VAL A 70 25.51 8.41 -8.36
N LEU A 71 26.55 9.22 -8.47
CA LEU A 71 27.61 9.12 -9.48
C LEU A 71 28.93 8.75 -8.80
N GLU A 72 29.76 7.98 -9.50
CA GLU A 72 31.15 7.70 -9.11
C GLU A 72 32.04 8.06 -10.31
N ASP A 73 33.00 8.96 -10.08
CA ASP A 73 33.87 9.56 -11.12
C ASP A 73 33.07 10.14 -12.31
N GLY A 74 31.88 10.67 -12.06
CA GLY A 74 30.97 11.25 -13.06
C GLY A 74 30.13 10.23 -13.85
N GLU A 75 30.21 8.93 -13.56
CA GLU A 75 29.36 7.89 -14.16
C GLU A 75 28.23 7.47 -13.21
N TYR A 76 27.02 7.30 -13.75
CA TYR A 76 25.84 6.87 -13.00
C TYR A 76 25.98 5.44 -12.46
N GLN A 77 25.76 5.29 -11.16
CA GLN A 77 25.78 4.01 -10.45
C GLN A 77 24.38 3.50 -10.13
N TYR A 78 23.63 4.27 -9.34
CA TYR A 78 22.29 3.94 -8.89
C TYR A 78 21.55 5.21 -8.47
N SER A 79 20.26 5.07 -8.18
CA SER A 79 19.47 6.12 -7.54
C SER A 79 18.73 5.58 -6.33
N ILE A 80 18.49 6.46 -5.38
CA ILE A 80 17.67 6.19 -4.20
C ILE A 80 16.34 6.91 -4.43
N ASP A 81 15.26 6.14 -4.50
CA ASP A 81 13.91 6.67 -4.72
C ASP A 81 13.35 7.25 -3.40
N GLY A 82 12.70 8.41 -3.52
CA GLY A 82 11.93 9.07 -2.47
C GLY A 82 10.48 8.58 -2.39
N GLY A 83 9.65 9.34 -1.69
CA GLY A 83 8.24 8.99 -1.42
C GLY A 83 8.04 7.95 -0.31
N CYS A 84 9.07 7.70 0.50
CA CYS A 84 9.02 6.72 1.59
C CYS A 84 8.68 7.38 2.93
N ILE A 85 7.60 6.92 3.57
CA ILE A 85 7.19 7.41 4.90
C ILE A 85 7.99 6.73 6.02
N ASP A 86 8.16 5.41 5.97
CA ASP A 86 8.79 4.64 7.06
C ASP A 86 10.30 4.45 6.81
N ASP A 87 10.67 3.57 5.87
CA ASP A 87 12.05 3.14 5.62
C ASP A 87 12.64 3.83 4.36
N GLY A 88 12.86 5.14 4.46
CA GLY A 88 13.49 5.96 3.43
C GLY A 88 13.09 7.43 3.51
N PHE A 89 13.60 8.28 2.61
CA PHE A 89 13.21 9.69 2.52
C PHE A 89 11.91 9.85 1.71
N TYR A 90 11.16 10.91 2.02
CA TYR A 90 9.96 11.30 1.29
C TYR A 90 10.33 12.36 0.23
N PHE A 91 10.85 13.51 0.64
CA PHE A 91 11.44 14.53 -0.27
C PHE A 91 12.81 14.97 0.27
N ALA A 92 13.87 14.71 -0.51
CA ALA A 92 15.22 15.16 -0.19
C ALA A 92 15.39 16.67 -0.47
N ARG A 93 15.91 17.41 0.52
CA ARG A 93 16.22 18.84 0.44
C ARG A 93 17.72 19.13 0.37
N ASP A 94 18.51 18.35 1.11
CA ASP A 94 19.97 18.47 1.14
C ASP A 94 20.57 17.06 1.27
N VAL A 95 21.79 16.90 0.75
CA VAL A 95 22.51 15.63 0.73
C VAL A 95 23.97 15.87 1.01
N LYS A 96 24.56 15.06 1.91
CA LYS A 96 25.99 15.10 2.26
C LYS A 96 26.59 13.70 2.32
N LEU A 97 27.91 13.63 2.18
CA LEU A 97 28.69 12.39 2.20
C LEU A 97 29.71 12.39 3.34
N ASP A 98 29.89 11.25 4.01
CA ASP A 98 31.06 11.01 4.86
C ASP A 98 32.26 10.47 4.07
N ALA A 99 33.37 10.17 4.76
CA ALA A 99 34.59 9.69 4.12
C ALA A 99 34.46 8.27 3.54
N GLU A 100 33.56 7.46 4.11
CA GLU A 100 33.25 6.09 3.67
C GLU A 100 32.25 6.04 2.51
N GLY A 101 31.64 7.17 2.15
CA GLY A 101 30.64 7.28 1.08
C GLY A 101 29.21 7.00 1.55
N ASN A 102 28.95 6.97 2.87
CA ASN A 102 27.56 6.92 3.35
C ASN A 102 26.86 8.25 3.08
N ILE A 103 25.57 8.16 2.77
CA ILE A 103 24.77 9.29 2.30
C ILE A 103 23.86 9.76 3.43
N TYR A 104 23.89 11.05 3.72
CA TYR A 104 23.06 11.70 4.73
C TYR A 104 22.09 12.64 4.02
N VAL A 105 20.80 12.47 4.28
CA VAL A 105 19.72 13.16 3.58
C VAL A 105 18.94 13.98 4.59
N LEU A 106 18.77 15.27 4.30
CA LEU A 106 17.79 16.12 4.96
C LEU A 106 16.44 15.94 4.23
N ASP A 107 15.46 15.40 4.94
CA ASP A 107 14.19 14.94 4.39
C ASP A 107 13.01 15.74 4.94
N LYS A 108 12.03 16.07 4.08
CA LYS A 108 10.71 16.61 4.48
C LYS A 108 9.60 15.60 4.16
N GLN A 109 8.76 15.31 5.13
CA GLN A 109 7.53 14.52 4.97
C GLN A 109 6.33 15.45 4.93
N LEU A 110 5.54 15.35 3.87
CA LEU A 110 4.28 16.07 3.75
C LEU A 110 3.14 15.24 4.35
N ASN A 111 2.14 15.93 4.88
CA ASN A 111 0.94 15.29 5.40
C ASN A 111 0.01 14.81 4.27
N GLU A 112 -1.13 14.22 4.62
CA GLU A 112 -2.10 13.73 3.63
C GLU A 112 -2.63 14.81 2.68
N ASN A 113 -2.51 16.10 2.99
CA ASN A 113 -2.94 17.17 2.10
C ASN A 113 -1.90 17.54 1.03
N GLY A 114 -0.63 17.13 1.20
CA GLY A 114 0.43 17.36 0.21
C GLY A 114 1.07 18.75 0.25
N LYS A 115 0.82 19.53 1.31
CA LYS A 115 1.38 20.86 1.52
C LYS A 115 2.04 21.01 2.88
N ASP A 116 1.33 20.70 3.97
CA ASP A 116 1.90 20.92 5.30
C ASP A 116 2.92 19.82 5.62
N VAL A 117 3.92 20.18 6.39
CA VAL A 117 4.98 19.27 6.82
C VAL A 117 4.47 18.49 8.03
N ASP A 118 4.52 17.16 7.98
CA ASP A 118 4.26 16.28 9.13
C ASP A 118 5.53 16.10 9.97
N ALA A 119 6.67 15.95 9.30
CA ALA A 119 7.97 15.81 9.94
C ALA A 119 9.13 16.21 9.03
N GLU A 120 10.20 16.69 9.63
CA GLU A 120 11.52 16.78 9.00
C GLU A 120 12.47 15.76 9.64
N ARG A 121 13.32 15.13 8.84
CA ARG A 121 14.16 14.02 9.29
C ARG A 121 15.57 14.13 8.73
N ILE A 122 16.52 13.54 9.44
CA ILE A 122 17.87 13.29 8.94
C ILE A 122 18.01 11.79 8.81
N ILE A 123 18.27 11.31 7.59
CA ILE A 123 18.30 9.89 7.26
C ILE A 123 19.68 9.52 6.76
N ARG A 124 20.18 8.36 7.18
CA ARG A 124 21.43 7.77 6.70
C ARG A 124 21.16 6.57 5.81
N TYR A 125 21.88 6.52 4.70
CA TYR A 125 22.03 5.37 3.81
C TYR A 125 23.48 4.92 3.82
N ASP A 126 23.71 3.62 3.63
CA ASP A 126 25.06 3.13 3.37
C ASP A 126 25.55 3.50 1.96
N ALA A 127 26.84 3.31 1.69
CA ALA A 127 27.45 3.62 0.40
C ALA A 127 26.87 2.85 -0.80
N ASP A 128 26.14 1.76 -0.55
CA ASP A 128 25.43 0.99 -1.57
C ASP A 128 23.98 1.48 -1.79
N GLY A 129 23.56 2.54 -1.10
CA GLY A 129 22.23 3.14 -1.21
C GLY A 129 21.14 2.44 -0.39
N ASN A 130 21.51 1.55 0.54
CA ASN A 130 20.52 0.89 1.39
C ASN A 130 20.21 1.76 2.62
N PHE A 131 18.92 1.85 2.96
CA PHE A 131 18.46 2.53 4.16
C PHE A 131 19.16 1.97 5.40
N SER A 132 19.80 2.85 6.18
CA SER A 132 20.51 2.48 7.41
C SER A 132 19.68 2.81 8.64
N ALA A 133 19.32 4.09 8.82
CA ALA A 133 18.57 4.58 9.97
C ALA A 133 18.03 5.99 9.76
N ILE A 134 16.95 6.33 10.48
CA ILE A 134 16.56 7.72 10.76
C ILE A 134 17.37 8.17 11.97
N LEU A 135 18.25 9.15 11.78
CA LEU A 135 19.16 9.67 12.80
C LEU A 135 18.47 10.72 13.70
N TYR A 136 17.58 11.52 13.12
CA TYR A 136 16.84 12.56 13.82
C TYR A 136 15.48 12.76 13.16
N SER A 137 14.47 13.17 13.95
CA SER A 137 13.15 13.51 13.47
C SER A 137 12.54 14.63 14.30
N CYS A 138 12.04 15.67 13.63
CA CYS A 138 11.27 16.77 14.18
C CYS A 138 9.83 16.72 13.64
N ALA A 139 8.86 16.44 14.51
CA ALA A 139 7.44 16.41 14.12
C ALA A 139 6.83 17.82 14.12
N HIS A 140 5.91 18.07 13.19
CA HIS A 140 5.20 19.33 13.00
C HIS A 140 3.69 19.14 13.27
N PRO A 141 3.28 18.98 14.55
CA PRO A 141 1.92 18.57 14.90
C PRO A 141 0.82 19.59 14.54
N ASP A 142 1.21 20.86 14.34
CA ASP A 142 0.28 21.97 14.09
C ASP A 142 0.03 22.23 12.59
N GLY A 143 0.64 21.44 11.68
CA GLY A 143 0.41 21.54 10.25
C GLY A 143 0.98 22.82 9.63
N SER A 144 2.24 23.15 9.93
CA SER A 144 2.96 24.27 9.30
C SER A 144 3.64 23.82 8.01
N SER A 145 3.71 24.69 7.02
CA SER A 145 4.53 24.52 5.81
C SER A 145 5.95 25.08 5.97
N VAL A 146 6.21 25.84 7.04
CA VAL A 146 7.51 26.48 7.31
C VAL A 146 8.48 25.47 7.92
N LEU A 147 9.65 25.36 7.29
CA LEU A 147 10.69 24.39 7.59
C LEU A 147 11.52 24.83 8.82
N GLN A 148 11.99 23.87 9.60
CA GLN A 148 12.78 24.10 10.83
C GLN A 148 14.23 23.65 10.70
N LEU A 149 14.52 22.66 9.86
CA LEU A 149 15.86 22.09 9.74
C LEU A 149 16.64 22.67 8.56
N TYR A 150 17.87 23.12 8.82
CA TYR A 150 18.76 23.77 7.86
C TYR A 150 20.22 23.33 8.03
N ASN A 151 21.02 23.55 6.96
CA ASN A 151 22.46 23.33 6.89
C ASN A 151 22.93 21.98 7.44
N LEU A 152 22.76 20.91 6.66
CA LEU A 152 23.29 19.60 7.03
C LEU A 152 24.81 19.59 6.80
N THR A 153 25.59 19.34 7.85
CA THR A 153 27.06 19.20 7.74
C THR A 153 27.51 17.87 8.35
N VAL A 154 28.35 17.12 7.62
CA VAL A 154 28.82 15.79 8.03
C VAL A 154 30.33 15.81 8.28
N THR A 155 30.72 15.42 9.50
CA THR A 155 32.13 15.24 9.91
C THR A 155 32.44 13.74 10.09
N GLU A 156 33.69 13.38 10.42
CA GLU A 156 34.05 11.98 10.71
C GLU A 156 33.31 11.42 11.94
N GLU A 157 32.97 12.26 12.92
CA GLU A 157 32.45 11.81 14.21
C GLU A 157 30.97 12.18 14.44
N SER A 158 30.41 13.10 13.66
CA SER A 158 29.08 13.65 13.91
C SER A 158 28.41 14.32 12.71
N VAL A 159 27.10 14.53 12.83
CA VAL A 159 26.30 15.40 11.94
C VAL A 159 25.91 16.67 12.70
N HIS A 160 26.07 17.81 12.07
CA HIS A 160 25.63 19.12 12.56
C HIS A 160 24.48 19.65 11.71
N PHE A 161 23.52 20.32 12.34
CA PHE A 161 22.40 20.97 11.67
C PHE A 161 21.80 22.08 12.54
N VAL A 162 21.09 23.01 11.91
CA VAL A 162 20.37 24.11 12.57
C VAL A 162 18.90 23.75 12.71
N CYS A 163 18.33 24.11 13.87
CA CYS A 163 16.90 24.04 14.14
C CYS A 163 16.39 25.45 14.46
N THR A 164 15.53 26.02 13.60
CA THR A 164 14.82 27.27 13.86
C THR A 164 13.52 27.00 14.62
N THR A 165 13.03 27.99 15.36
CA THR A 165 11.79 27.87 16.15
C THR A 165 10.92 29.12 16.02
N PRO A 166 9.58 29.00 16.13
CA PRO A 166 8.68 30.16 16.16
C PRO A 166 8.85 31.10 17.37
N GLU A 167 9.78 30.81 18.28
CA GLU A 167 10.03 31.57 19.52
C GLU A 167 11.18 32.57 19.36
N ASP A 168 11.46 33.04 18.13
CA ASP A 168 12.51 34.02 17.79
C ASP A 168 13.94 33.59 18.18
N TYR A 169 14.23 32.30 18.03
CA TYR A 169 15.60 31.78 18.18
C TYR A 169 15.85 30.56 17.32
N PHE A 170 17.13 30.23 17.15
CA PHE A 170 17.58 28.96 16.59
C PHE A 170 18.63 28.29 17.48
N THR A 171 18.80 26.97 17.31
CA THR A 171 19.81 26.16 17.98
C THR A 171 20.62 25.37 16.98
N VAL A 172 21.91 25.16 17.28
CA VAL A 172 22.77 24.23 16.54
C VAL A 172 22.77 22.89 17.28
N HIS A 173 22.47 21.83 16.54
CA HIS A 173 22.38 20.46 17.01
C HIS A 173 23.57 19.66 16.45
N THR A 174 24.21 18.88 17.30
CA THR A 174 25.31 17.98 16.93
C THR A 174 24.95 16.57 17.38
N LEU A 175 24.84 15.64 16.43
CA LEU A 175 24.56 14.23 16.69
C LEU A 175 25.84 13.40 16.48
N PHE A 176 26.38 12.83 17.55
CA PHE A 176 27.59 12.01 17.50
C PHE A 176 27.30 10.56 17.12
N PHE A 177 28.11 9.98 16.22
CA PHE A 177 27.88 8.63 15.70
C PHE A 177 28.21 7.50 16.69
N GLU A 178 29.20 7.69 17.58
CA GLU A 178 29.69 6.62 18.46
C GLU A 178 28.66 6.21 19.51
N ASN A 179 27.91 7.18 20.04
CA ASN A 179 26.98 7.00 21.15
C ASN A 179 25.55 7.48 20.86
N GLU A 180 25.28 7.96 19.64
CA GLU A 180 23.99 8.55 19.24
C GLU A 180 23.57 9.71 20.18
N GLU A 181 24.53 10.40 20.78
CA GLU A 181 24.27 11.54 21.67
C GLU A 181 23.99 12.80 20.86
N LEU A 182 22.83 13.40 21.11
CA LEU A 182 22.45 14.71 20.58
C LEU A 182 22.86 15.80 21.57
N VAL A 183 23.79 16.67 21.17
CA VAL A 183 24.20 17.86 21.90
C VAL A 183 23.56 19.09 21.27
N ILE A 184 22.90 19.90 22.08
CA ILE A 184 22.21 21.12 21.66
C ILE A 184 22.91 22.33 22.28
N THR A 185 23.24 23.31 21.44
CA THR A 185 23.87 24.57 21.87
C THR A 185 22.91 25.47 22.66
N GLN A 186 23.42 26.52 23.29
CA GLN A 186 22.54 27.57 23.83
C GLN A 186 21.83 28.32 22.70
N PRO A 187 20.56 28.74 22.89
CA PRO A 187 19.80 29.47 21.88
C PRO A 187 20.51 30.72 21.37
N TYR A 188 20.41 30.94 20.07
CA TYR A 188 20.79 32.19 19.41
C TYR A 188 19.51 33.00 19.17
N GLU A 189 19.31 34.02 19.99
CA GLU A 189 18.18 34.95 19.86
C GLU A 189 18.26 35.67 18.51
N TYR A 190 17.19 35.57 17.72
CA TYR A 190 17.07 36.18 16.41
C TYR A 190 15.58 36.35 16.06
N GLU A 191 15.14 37.61 15.98
CA GLU A 191 13.77 38.02 15.65
C GLU A 191 13.33 37.49 14.28
N ASP A 192 12.17 36.83 14.23
CA ASP A 192 11.53 36.29 13.02
C ASP A 192 12.36 35.24 12.24
N ILE A 193 13.41 34.66 12.83
CA ILE A 193 14.31 33.71 12.13
C ILE A 193 13.57 32.53 11.52
N TYR A 194 12.47 32.12 12.14
CA TYR A 194 11.60 31.04 11.68
C TYR A 194 11.09 31.28 10.27
N GLU A 195 10.78 32.52 9.91
CA GLU A 195 10.17 32.88 8.64
C GLU A 195 11.18 33.51 7.67
N ILE A 196 12.18 34.25 8.18
CA ILE A 196 13.07 35.02 7.32
C ILE A 196 14.35 34.28 6.89
N ALA A 197 14.71 33.16 7.52
CA ALA A 197 15.94 32.44 7.17
C ALA A 197 15.85 31.83 5.75
N TRP A 198 16.87 32.09 4.93
CA TRP A 198 17.10 31.38 3.68
C TRP A 198 17.99 30.17 3.90
N ASP A 199 19.15 30.40 4.51
CA ASP A 199 20.17 29.39 4.69
C ASP A 199 21.19 29.79 5.78
N PHE A 200 21.94 28.81 6.26
CA PHE A 200 22.98 28.98 7.29
C PHE A 200 24.31 28.44 6.78
N ALA A 201 25.43 28.97 7.29
CA ALA A 201 26.76 28.40 7.13
C ALA A 201 27.61 28.61 8.39
N PHE A 202 28.69 27.84 8.52
CA PHE A 202 29.59 27.90 9.68
C PHE A 202 31.04 28.01 9.23
N ASP A 203 31.82 28.84 9.93
CA ASP A 203 33.28 28.82 9.78
C ASP A 203 33.97 27.85 10.74
N ASP A 204 35.27 27.66 10.55
CA ASP A 204 36.13 26.80 11.38
C ASP A 204 36.16 27.23 12.86
N ALA A 205 35.73 28.45 13.20
CA ALA A 205 35.63 28.96 14.56
C ALA A 205 34.20 28.91 15.10
N GLU A 206 33.31 28.16 14.44
CA GLU A 206 31.90 27.96 14.78
C GLU A 206 31.06 29.26 14.75
N ASN A 207 31.53 30.31 14.08
CA ASN A 207 30.69 31.49 13.87
C ASN A 207 29.59 31.14 12.87
N VAL A 208 28.39 31.67 13.11
CA VAL A 208 27.21 31.41 12.29
C VAL A 208 27.06 32.52 11.26
N TYR A 209 26.82 32.13 10.02
CA TYR A 209 26.44 33.02 8.94
C TYR A 209 25.01 32.71 8.53
N ILE A 210 24.21 33.75 8.36
CA ILE A 210 22.78 33.63 8.07
C ILE A 210 22.50 34.45 6.83
N SER A 211 21.90 33.83 5.83
CA SER A 211 21.26 34.55 4.74
C SER A 211 19.77 34.68 5.01
N SER A 212 19.20 35.86 4.72
CA SER A 212 17.81 36.19 5.01
C SER A 212 17.02 36.54 3.75
N LYS A 213 15.71 36.29 3.77
CA LYS A 213 14.76 36.66 2.70
C LYS A 213 14.69 38.16 2.43
N THR A 214 15.20 38.97 3.36
CA THR A 214 15.30 40.42 3.23
C THR A 214 16.54 40.89 2.44
N GLY A 215 17.38 39.98 1.94
CA GLY A 215 18.52 40.31 1.08
C GLY A 215 19.86 40.51 1.80
N VAL A 216 19.96 40.10 3.08
CA VAL A 216 21.12 40.40 3.94
C VAL A 216 21.86 39.12 4.33
N ILE A 217 23.20 39.16 4.35
CA ILE A 217 24.06 38.16 5.00
C ILE A 217 24.64 38.73 6.29
N GLU A 218 24.35 38.08 7.40
CA GLU A 218 24.81 38.46 8.73
C GLU A 218 25.74 37.40 9.34
N LYS A 219 26.70 37.86 10.14
CA LYS A 219 27.55 37.02 10.99
C LYS A 219 27.14 37.13 12.45
N ILE A 220 27.04 36.01 13.13
CA ILE A 220 26.92 35.91 14.59
C ILE A 220 28.15 35.23 15.16
N ASP A 221 28.87 35.96 16.00
CA ASP A 221 30.08 35.45 16.65
C ASP A 221 29.74 34.37 17.69
N ALA A 222 30.46 33.24 17.64
CA ALA A 222 30.14 32.05 18.44
C ALA A 222 30.21 32.31 19.96
N GLU A 223 31.21 33.08 20.41
CA GLU A 223 31.46 33.35 21.82
C GLU A 223 30.64 34.54 22.35
N SER A 224 30.70 35.67 21.64
CA SER A 224 30.09 36.93 22.07
C SER A 224 28.62 37.06 21.71
N LYS A 225 28.13 36.20 20.80
CA LYS A 225 26.78 36.27 20.20
C LYS A 225 26.48 37.61 19.53
N LYS A 226 27.52 38.37 19.18
CA LYS A 226 27.36 39.67 18.55
C LYS A 226 27.03 39.49 17.07
N LYS A 227 25.91 40.07 16.66
CA LYS A 227 25.47 40.15 15.26
C LYS A 227 26.18 41.28 14.50
N THR A 228 26.62 41.02 13.27
CA THR A 228 27.25 41.99 12.37
C THR A 228 26.78 41.74 10.93
N VAL A 229 26.23 42.75 10.27
CA VAL A 229 25.90 42.69 8.84
C VAL A 229 27.19 42.68 8.02
N LEU A 230 27.34 41.69 7.15
CA LEU A 230 28.51 41.55 6.26
C LEU A 230 28.19 41.94 4.82
N TYR A 231 26.95 41.70 4.38
CA TYR A 231 26.48 42.02 3.05
C TYR A 231 25.03 42.50 3.12
N ASP A 232 24.79 43.66 2.53
CA ASP A 232 23.50 44.33 2.43
C ASP A 232 23.59 45.22 1.19
N ASN A 233 23.19 44.68 0.04
CA ASN A 233 23.37 45.36 -1.24
C ASN A 233 22.09 46.08 -1.66
N ASP A 234 21.91 47.27 -1.08
CA ASP A 234 20.83 48.23 -1.33
C ASP A 234 20.93 48.96 -2.69
N SER A 235 21.68 48.44 -3.68
CA SER A 235 21.98 49.18 -4.91
C SER A 235 20.79 49.31 -5.85
N THR A 236 20.25 50.53 -5.96
CA THR A 236 19.17 50.95 -6.87
C THR A 236 19.58 51.09 -8.36
N ASP A 237 20.79 50.67 -8.75
CA ASP A 237 21.40 51.07 -10.03
C ASP A 237 21.47 49.96 -11.11
N GLU A 238 21.20 48.68 -10.81
CA GLU A 238 21.29 47.55 -11.78
C GLU A 238 19.95 46.87 -12.15
N GLY A 239 18.79 47.42 -11.75
CA GLY A 239 17.47 46.91 -12.14
C GLY A 239 17.03 45.62 -11.43
N TYR A 240 17.92 44.94 -10.70
CA TYR A 240 17.64 43.78 -9.84
C TYR A 240 18.15 44.02 -8.41
N PHE A 241 17.48 43.42 -7.42
CA PHE A 241 17.91 43.43 -6.02
C PHE A 241 18.79 42.20 -5.73
N SER A 242 19.72 42.29 -4.79
CA SER A 242 20.45 41.09 -4.35
C SER A 242 19.55 40.20 -3.50
N ILE A 243 19.59 38.89 -3.77
CA ILE A 243 18.93 37.89 -2.93
C ILE A 243 19.91 36.75 -2.72
N PRO A 244 20.68 36.77 -1.63
CA PRO A 244 21.65 35.72 -1.33
C PRO A 244 20.94 34.45 -0.82
N THR A 245 21.21 33.32 -1.45
CA THR A 245 20.73 31.98 -1.08
C THR A 245 21.89 30.98 -1.17
N ASN A 246 21.67 29.74 -0.69
CA ASN A 246 22.64 28.64 -0.74
C ASN A 246 24.06 29.06 -0.33
N ILE A 247 24.24 29.47 0.93
CA ILE A 247 25.51 30.01 1.39
C ILE A 247 26.45 28.88 1.81
N GLU A 248 27.71 28.93 1.37
CA GLU A 248 28.72 27.93 1.74
C GLU A 248 30.01 28.59 2.23
N TRP A 249 30.58 28.02 3.30
CA TRP A 249 31.89 28.40 3.81
C TRP A 249 32.99 27.64 3.05
N ALA A 250 33.87 28.38 2.37
CA ALA A 250 34.93 27.80 1.56
C ALA A 250 36.26 27.68 2.30
N ALA A 251 37.11 26.75 1.86
CA ALA A 251 38.43 26.47 2.45
C ALA A 251 39.42 27.65 2.42
N ASP A 252 39.14 28.69 1.62
CA ASP A 252 39.95 29.92 1.57
C ASP A 252 39.50 31.00 2.58
N GLY A 253 38.52 30.69 3.43
CA GLY A 253 38.03 31.57 4.48
C GLY A 253 37.07 32.65 4.00
N THR A 254 36.34 32.38 2.92
CA THR A 254 35.31 33.27 2.35
C THR A 254 33.96 32.57 2.24
N ILE A 255 32.90 33.34 2.02
CA ILE A 255 31.55 32.80 1.83
C ILE A 255 31.21 32.86 0.35
N TYR A 256 30.80 31.74 -0.21
CA TYR A 256 30.21 31.67 -1.53
C TYR A 256 28.70 31.65 -1.38
N PHE A 257 27.99 32.31 -2.28
CA PHE A 257 26.54 32.35 -2.25
C PHE A 257 25.97 32.49 -3.65
N ASN A 258 24.76 31.97 -3.80
CA ASN A 258 23.95 32.16 -4.98
C ASN A 258 23.18 33.47 -4.83
N ASP A 259 23.49 34.47 -5.65
CA ASP A 259 22.70 35.69 -5.71
C ASP A 259 21.65 35.54 -6.83
N ILE A 260 20.49 34.98 -6.49
CA ILE A 260 19.43 34.69 -7.47
C ILE A 260 18.88 35.97 -8.11
N GLY A 261 18.92 37.09 -7.38
CA GLY A 261 18.46 38.38 -7.86
C GLY A 261 19.37 38.97 -8.93
N HIS A 262 20.70 38.97 -8.68
CA HIS A 262 21.69 39.34 -9.70
C HIS A 262 22.01 38.23 -10.71
N ARG A 263 21.49 37.01 -10.51
CA ARG A 263 21.71 35.81 -11.35
C ARG A 263 23.19 35.46 -11.46
N LYS A 264 23.88 35.45 -10.33
CA LYS A 264 25.34 35.20 -10.27
C LYS A 264 25.68 34.34 -9.08
N ILE A 265 26.75 33.55 -9.19
CA ILE A 265 27.42 33.00 -8.01
C ILE A 265 28.48 34.01 -7.56
N GLN A 266 28.40 34.43 -6.31
CA GLN A 266 29.25 35.48 -5.75
C GLN A 266 30.08 34.96 -4.57
N LYS A 267 31.17 35.65 -4.31
CA LYS A 267 32.11 35.38 -3.23
C LYS A 267 32.24 36.61 -2.35
N LEU A 268 31.90 36.47 -1.07
CA LEU A 268 31.97 37.49 -0.04
C LEU A 268 33.24 37.31 0.81
N HIS A 269 34.10 38.33 0.78
CA HIS A 269 35.25 38.44 1.65
C HIS A 269 34.84 38.99 3.03
N MET A 270 35.59 38.62 4.07
CA MET A 270 35.33 39.05 5.45
C MET A 270 35.48 40.57 5.69
N ASP A 271 36.02 41.32 4.72
CA ASP A 271 36.07 42.79 4.75
C ASP A 271 34.82 43.44 4.12
N GLY A 272 33.86 42.64 3.67
CA GLY A 272 32.61 43.07 3.02
C GLY A 272 32.72 43.25 1.51
N THR A 273 33.89 42.99 0.91
CA THR A 273 34.04 43.06 -0.55
C THR A 273 33.49 41.81 -1.23
N VAL A 274 32.96 41.98 -2.45
CA VAL A 274 32.33 40.89 -3.21
C VAL A 274 32.97 40.75 -4.58
N GLU A 275 33.23 39.51 -4.97
CA GLU A 275 33.79 39.10 -6.26
C GLU A 275 32.79 38.18 -6.99
N THR A 276 32.52 38.42 -8.28
CA THR A 276 31.72 37.47 -9.07
C THR A 276 32.54 36.22 -9.36
N VAL A 277 31.98 35.07 -9.04
CA VAL A 277 32.55 33.77 -9.37
C VAL A 277 32.00 33.30 -10.69
N VAL A 278 30.67 33.18 -10.82
CA VAL A 278 30.00 32.79 -12.07
C VAL A 278 29.18 33.96 -12.58
N GLU A 279 29.48 34.42 -13.80
CA GLU A 279 28.72 35.48 -14.46
C GLU A 279 27.46 34.94 -15.16
N ILE A 280 26.45 35.78 -15.34
CA ILE A 280 25.14 35.41 -15.93
C ILE A 280 25.30 34.62 -17.23
N ALA A 281 26.14 35.08 -18.15
CA ALA A 281 26.30 34.48 -19.47
C ALA A 281 27.38 33.36 -19.55
N GLU A 282 28.06 33.04 -18.44
CA GLU A 282 29.19 32.11 -18.45
C GLU A 282 28.82 30.66 -18.82
N PRO A 283 27.68 30.09 -18.36
CA PRO A 283 27.29 28.72 -18.71
C PRO A 283 26.80 28.51 -20.15
N PHE A 284 26.77 29.57 -20.98
CA PHE A 284 26.19 29.51 -22.34
C PHE A 284 27.29 29.38 -23.40
N ASP A 285 27.20 28.37 -24.27
CA ASP A 285 28.17 28.13 -25.36
C ASP A 285 28.17 29.24 -26.42
N GLU A 286 27.00 29.86 -26.68
CA GLU A 286 26.84 31.10 -27.46
C GLU A 286 25.86 32.02 -26.71
N ALA A 287 26.26 33.26 -26.39
CA ALA A 287 25.34 34.25 -25.83
C ALA A 287 24.26 34.59 -26.88
N PRO A 288 22.97 34.23 -26.68
CA PRO A 288 21.95 34.38 -27.71
C PRO A 288 21.73 35.85 -28.12
N GLU A 289 21.44 36.09 -29.41
CA GLU A 289 21.18 37.45 -29.95
C GLU A 289 19.89 38.10 -29.39
N ALA A 290 19.00 37.32 -28.76
CA ALA A 290 17.82 37.77 -28.05
C ALA A 290 17.94 37.35 -26.57
N PHE A 291 18.10 38.34 -25.70
CA PHE A 291 18.42 38.20 -24.27
C PHE A 291 17.18 37.77 -23.45
N ASN A 292 16.54 36.66 -23.83
CA ASN A 292 15.33 36.12 -23.17
C ASN A 292 15.62 35.03 -22.14
N GLU A 293 16.88 34.64 -21.95
CA GLU A 293 17.29 33.56 -21.04
C GLU A 293 17.98 34.16 -19.81
N ASN A 294 17.17 34.52 -18.81
CA ASN A 294 17.62 34.90 -17.48
C ASN A 294 17.73 33.62 -16.62
N PRO A 295 18.90 32.97 -16.52
CA PRO A 295 19.02 31.74 -15.74
C PRO A 295 18.79 32.06 -14.27
N ILE A 296 18.15 31.13 -13.59
CA ILE A 296 18.19 31.06 -12.14
C ILE A 296 19.12 29.92 -11.78
N TYR A 297 20.06 30.22 -10.90
CA TYR A 297 20.91 29.23 -10.31
C TYR A 297 20.20 28.63 -9.09
N SER A 298 20.32 27.33 -8.91
CA SER A 298 19.84 26.60 -7.74
C SER A 298 20.93 25.64 -7.28
N GLY A 299 21.03 25.45 -5.96
CA GLY A 299 22.12 24.68 -5.38
C GLY A 299 23.48 25.36 -5.57
N LEU A 300 24.32 25.23 -4.56
CA LEU A 300 25.70 25.68 -4.62
C LEU A 300 26.55 24.67 -3.88
N PHE A 301 27.62 24.23 -4.52
CA PHE A 301 28.66 23.43 -3.92
C PHE A 301 30.02 24.01 -4.22
N VAL A 302 30.84 24.14 -3.20
CA VAL A 302 32.24 24.57 -3.26
C VAL A 302 33.13 23.47 -2.71
N GLY A 303 33.93 22.87 -3.59
CA GLY A 303 34.87 21.82 -3.23
C GLY A 303 36.06 22.33 -2.41
N GLU A 304 36.78 21.41 -1.75
CA GLU A 304 38.02 21.74 -1.01
C GLU A 304 39.11 22.34 -1.93
N ASP A 305 39.07 22.01 -3.22
CA ASP A 305 39.94 22.57 -4.26
C ASP A 305 39.43 23.90 -4.84
N LEU A 306 38.36 24.45 -4.26
CA LEU A 306 37.64 25.64 -4.69
C LEU A 306 37.01 25.51 -6.09
N SER A 307 36.77 24.28 -6.55
CA SER A 307 35.83 24.04 -7.65
C SER A 307 34.42 24.43 -7.23
N VAL A 308 33.62 24.91 -8.18
CA VAL A 308 32.25 25.37 -7.96
C VAL A 308 31.31 24.59 -8.86
N ALA A 309 30.25 24.04 -8.28
CA ALA A 309 29.16 23.39 -8.97
C ALA A 309 27.83 24.08 -8.62
N THR A 310 26.97 24.28 -9.62
CA THR A 310 25.64 24.86 -9.47
C THR A 310 24.72 24.34 -10.57
N ILE A 311 23.42 24.30 -10.30
CA ILE A 311 22.40 23.96 -11.29
C ILE A 311 21.86 25.26 -11.84
N TYR A 312 21.56 25.31 -13.14
CA TYR A 312 20.84 26.42 -13.73
C TYR A 312 19.71 25.95 -14.61
N VAL A 313 18.66 26.76 -14.70
CA VAL A 313 17.48 26.50 -15.54
C VAL A 313 17.41 27.50 -16.69
N GLN A 314 17.10 26.99 -17.89
CA GLN A 314 16.70 27.78 -19.05
C GLN A 314 15.20 27.60 -19.29
N ASN A 315 14.49 28.70 -19.50
CA ASN A 315 13.05 28.71 -19.72
C ASN A 315 12.73 29.11 -21.17
N TYR A 316 11.93 28.30 -21.85
CA TYR A 316 11.50 28.54 -23.22
C TYR A 316 9.97 28.43 -23.33
N PHE A 317 9.35 29.32 -24.09
CA PHE A 317 7.95 29.20 -24.46
C PHE A 317 7.82 28.75 -25.93
N ILE A 318 7.14 27.63 -26.17
CA ILE A 318 6.90 27.10 -27.52
C ILE A 318 5.40 27.13 -27.80
N GLU A 319 5.00 27.89 -28.81
CA GLU A 319 3.61 27.89 -29.29
C GLU A 319 3.30 26.53 -29.96
N THR A 320 2.38 25.73 -29.39
CA THR A 320 2.01 24.43 -29.97
C THR A 320 1.02 24.59 -31.14
N GLN A 321 0.85 23.55 -31.95
CA GLN A 321 -0.03 23.57 -33.13
C GLN A 321 -1.51 23.85 -32.80
N ASP A 322 -1.91 23.64 -31.55
CA ASP A 322 -3.28 23.87 -31.08
C ASP A 322 -3.50 25.30 -30.55
N GLY A 323 -2.46 26.14 -30.56
CA GLY A 323 -2.48 27.53 -30.05
C GLY A 323 -2.30 27.64 -28.54
N GLU A 324 -2.17 26.50 -27.84
CA GLU A 324 -1.73 26.45 -26.45
C GLU A 324 -0.20 26.57 -26.45
N GLY A 325 0.38 27.57 -25.81
CA GLY A 325 1.84 27.61 -25.65
C GLY A 325 2.29 26.70 -24.50
N GLU A 326 3.43 26.05 -24.68
CA GLU A 326 4.04 25.14 -23.71
C GLU A 326 5.34 25.76 -23.18
N GLN A 327 5.46 25.85 -21.86
CA GLN A 327 6.67 26.32 -21.19
C GLN A 327 7.59 25.12 -20.93
N ILE A 328 8.85 25.22 -21.34
CA ILE A 328 9.87 24.17 -21.20
C ILE A 328 10.98 24.69 -20.30
N ASN A 329 11.25 23.96 -19.22
CA ASN A 329 12.39 24.18 -18.34
C ASN A 329 13.49 23.16 -18.67
N GLU A 330 14.66 23.64 -19.12
CA GLU A 330 15.84 22.81 -19.27
C GLU A 330 16.82 23.06 -18.12
N TYR A 331 17.00 22.07 -17.25
CA TYR A 331 17.95 22.14 -16.15
C TYR A 331 19.28 21.50 -16.51
N LYS A 332 20.39 22.17 -16.17
CA LYS A 332 21.76 21.71 -16.45
C LYS A 332 22.63 21.87 -15.22
N LEU A 333 23.55 20.93 -15.03
CA LEU A 333 24.61 21.05 -14.04
C LEU A 333 25.79 21.78 -14.68
N TYR A 334 26.24 22.86 -14.05
CA TYR A 334 27.43 23.61 -14.44
C TYR A 334 28.51 23.46 -13.37
N MET A 335 29.71 23.02 -13.76
CA MET A 335 30.84 22.83 -12.87
C MET A 335 32.11 23.44 -13.45
N LYS A 336 32.89 24.12 -12.61
CA LYS A 336 34.20 24.66 -12.99
C LYS A 336 35.24 24.56 -11.89
N THR A 337 36.49 24.52 -12.28
CA THR A 337 37.65 24.60 -11.38
C THR A 337 37.88 26.03 -10.87
N ALA A 338 38.68 26.16 -9.81
CA ALA A 338 39.09 27.44 -9.26
C ALA A 338 39.80 28.38 -10.27
N ASP A 339 40.42 27.83 -11.32
CA ASP A 339 41.06 28.62 -12.39
C ASP A 339 40.11 29.01 -13.54
N GLY A 340 38.83 28.63 -13.45
CA GLY A 340 37.79 28.95 -14.41
C GLY A 340 37.62 27.93 -15.55
N SER A 341 38.28 26.77 -15.50
CA SER A 341 38.11 25.72 -16.51
C SER A 341 36.80 24.96 -16.29
N CYS A 342 35.95 24.88 -17.32
CA CYS A 342 34.71 24.11 -17.27
C CYS A 342 35.01 22.61 -17.14
N LEU A 343 34.49 21.98 -16.08
CA LEU A 343 34.57 20.53 -15.82
C LEU A 343 33.38 19.80 -16.45
N HIS A 344 32.19 20.38 -16.33
CA HIS A 344 30.95 19.82 -16.86
C HIS A 344 29.95 20.94 -17.13
N ASN A 345 29.19 20.79 -18.22
CA ASN A 345 28.06 21.63 -18.53
C ASN A 345 27.02 20.81 -19.30
N GLY A 346 25.99 20.31 -18.61
CA GLY A 346 24.94 19.52 -19.24
C GLY A 346 24.06 18.73 -18.27
N SER A 347 23.07 18.06 -18.84
CA SER A 347 22.05 17.28 -18.12
C SER A 347 22.25 15.76 -18.20
N VAL A 348 23.18 15.26 -19.01
CA VAL A 348 23.29 13.83 -19.35
C VAL A 348 24.53 13.19 -18.72
N PHE A 349 24.33 12.05 -18.06
CA PHE A 349 25.37 11.23 -17.44
C PHE A 349 25.37 9.80 -18.00
N ASP A 350 26.55 9.27 -18.32
CA ASP A 350 26.68 7.91 -18.84
C ASP A 350 26.52 6.87 -17.72
N LYS A 351 25.87 5.75 -18.03
CA LYS A 351 25.79 4.59 -17.12
C LYS A 351 27.05 3.74 -17.25
N THR A 352 27.47 3.11 -16.15
CA THR A 352 28.53 2.09 -16.25
C THR A 352 28.10 0.95 -17.18
N ALA A 353 29.05 0.41 -17.96
CA ALA A 353 28.79 -0.68 -18.90
C ALA A 353 28.21 -1.94 -18.23
N SER A 354 28.54 -2.16 -16.96
CA SER A 354 28.04 -3.29 -16.16
C SER A 354 26.54 -3.17 -15.86
N LEU A 355 26.09 -1.96 -15.52
CA LEU A 355 24.72 -1.66 -15.18
C LEU A 355 23.82 -1.79 -16.42
N PHE A 356 24.23 -1.23 -17.55
CA PHE A 356 23.51 -1.37 -18.83
C PHE A 356 23.34 -2.84 -19.25
N ALA A 357 24.38 -3.67 -19.08
CA ALA A 357 24.31 -5.09 -19.40
C ALA A 357 23.33 -5.88 -18.49
N SER A 358 23.22 -5.50 -17.22
CA SER A 358 22.31 -6.15 -16.26
C SER A 358 20.83 -5.89 -16.60
N GLY A 359 20.49 -4.67 -17.04
CA GLY A 359 19.14 -4.32 -17.47
C GLY A 359 18.67 -5.13 -18.68
N LEU A 360 19.53 -5.32 -19.68
CA LEU A 360 19.25 -6.16 -20.85
C LEU A 360 18.97 -7.63 -20.47
N LEU A 361 19.69 -8.17 -19.49
CA LEU A 361 19.47 -9.54 -18.99
C LEU A 361 18.10 -9.68 -18.32
N PHE A 362 17.71 -8.70 -17.49
CA PHE A 362 16.40 -8.69 -16.82
C PHE A 362 15.25 -8.69 -17.84
N PHE A 363 15.32 -7.84 -18.86
CA PHE A 363 14.32 -7.78 -19.93
C PHE A 363 14.19 -9.11 -20.69
N ALA A 364 15.32 -9.76 -20.98
CA ALA A 364 15.32 -11.08 -21.62
C ALA A 364 14.59 -12.13 -20.75
N VAL A 365 14.77 -12.10 -19.43
CA VAL A 365 14.05 -12.97 -18.49
C VAL A 365 12.56 -12.65 -18.50
N ALA A 366 12.16 -11.39 -18.42
CA ALA A 366 10.76 -10.96 -18.45
C ALA A 366 10.01 -11.44 -19.72
N LEU A 367 10.65 -11.34 -20.89
CA LEU A 367 10.13 -11.87 -22.16
C LEU A 367 9.91 -13.39 -22.11
N ILE A 368 10.84 -14.13 -21.49
CA ILE A 368 10.69 -15.59 -21.31
C ILE A 368 9.48 -15.91 -20.42
N VAL A 369 9.24 -15.12 -19.37
CA VAL A 369 8.06 -15.28 -18.49
C VAL A 369 6.76 -15.03 -19.26
N ALA A 370 6.68 -13.93 -20.00
CA ALA A 370 5.52 -13.58 -20.81
C ALA A 370 5.21 -14.68 -21.85
N ALA A 371 6.24 -15.18 -22.54
CA ALA A 371 6.11 -16.28 -23.48
C ALA A 371 5.63 -17.59 -22.80
N ALA A 372 6.12 -17.90 -21.61
CA ALA A 372 5.68 -19.06 -20.82
C ALA A 372 4.21 -18.94 -20.40
N PHE A 373 3.76 -17.75 -19.99
CA PHE A 373 2.37 -17.47 -19.64
C PHE A 373 1.44 -17.69 -20.84
N VAL A 374 1.77 -17.11 -21.99
CA VAL A 374 1.01 -17.29 -23.25
C VAL A 374 0.98 -18.77 -23.64
N PHE A 375 2.10 -19.49 -23.53
CA PHE A 375 2.15 -20.92 -23.81
C PHE A 375 1.21 -21.74 -22.89
N ILE A 376 1.17 -21.43 -21.59
CA ILE A 376 0.27 -22.08 -20.63
C ILE A 376 -1.19 -21.77 -20.99
N ALA A 377 -1.54 -20.52 -21.25
CA ALA A 377 -2.89 -20.11 -21.64
C ALA A 377 -3.37 -20.85 -22.91
N VAL A 378 -2.52 -20.90 -23.94
CA VAL A 378 -2.81 -21.64 -25.19
C VAL A 378 -3.00 -23.13 -24.92
N ARG A 379 -2.18 -23.74 -24.04
CA ARG A 379 -2.33 -25.16 -23.66
C ARG A 379 -3.61 -25.45 -22.92
N VAL A 380 -4.06 -24.55 -22.03
CA VAL A 380 -5.35 -24.64 -21.33
C VAL A 380 -6.51 -24.59 -22.34
N VAL A 381 -6.50 -23.64 -23.27
CA VAL A 381 -7.51 -23.52 -24.34
C VAL A 381 -7.54 -24.78 -25.24
N MET A 382 -6.37 -25.31 -25.61
CA MET A 382 -6.29 -26.55 -26.39
C MET A 382 -6.78 -27.78 -25.62
N MET A 383 -6.54 -27.84 -24.30
CA MET A 383 -7.10 -28.90 -23.44
C MET A 383 -8.61 -28.86 -23.44
N ILE A 384 -9.21 -27.68 -23.27
CA ILE A 384 -10.67 -27.47 -23.28
C ILE A 384 -11.29 -27.93 -24.60
N ARG A 385 -10.63 -27.64 -25.74
CA ARG A 385 -11.09 -28.07 -27.08
C ARG A 385 -11.00 -29.58 -27.34
N LYS A 386 -10.03 -30.29 -26.73
CA LYS A 386 -9.77 -31.72 -27.02
C LYS A 386 -10.46 -32.70 -26.07
N SER A 387 -10.99 -32.23 -24.95
CA SER A 387 -11.56 -33.09 -23.91
C SER A 387 -13.08 -33.29 -24.07
N GLY A 388 -13.57 -34.52 -23.84
CA GLY A 388 -14.99 -34.86 -23.70
C GLY A 388 -15.64 -34.31 -22.43
N ILE A 389 -15.35 -33.05 -22.09
CA ILE A 389 -15.86 -32.34 -20.92
C ILE A 389 -17.39 -32.19 -21.01
N SER A 390 -18.09 -32.44 -19.90
CA SER A 390 -19.55 -32.33 -19.81
C SER A 390 -20.03 -30.91 -20.16
N GLY A 391 -21.25 -30.79 -20.70
CA GLY A 391 -21.83 -29.50 -21.10
C GLY A 391 -21.79 -28.45 -19.98
N THR A 392 -22.00 -28.87 -18.73
CA THR A 392 -21.98 -28.01 -17.53
C THR A 392 -20.64 -27.33 -17.31
N VAL A 393 -19.51 -28.05 -17.45
CA VAL A 393 -18.17 -27.48 -17.23
C VAL A 393 -17.80 -26.52 -18.36
N LYS A 394 -18.24 -26.77 -19.61
CA LYS A 394 -18.07 -25.82 -20.71
C LYS A 394 -18.81 -24.50 -20.45
N THR A 395 -20.04 -24.56 -19.91
CA THR A 395 -20.79 -23.36 -19.52
C THR A 395 -20.10 -22.58 -18.41
N GLN A 396 -19.55 -23.25 -17.39
CA GLN A 396 -18.80 -22.59 -16.31
C GLN A 396 -17.55 -21.86 -16.83
N ILE A 397 -16.80 -22.48 -17.75
CA ILE A 397 -15.62 -21.86 -18.37
C ILE A 397 -16.01 -20.62 -19.19
N ILE A 398 -17.12 -20.68 -19.94
CA ILE A 398 -17.60 -19.53 -20.73
C ILE A 398 -17.98 -18.37 -19.81
N ILE A 399 -18.66 -18.64 -18.69
CA ILE A 399 -19.05 -17.61 -17.71
C ILE A 399 -17.81 -16.94 -17.11
N VAL A 400 -16.83 -17.71 -16.66
CA VAL A 400 -15.56 -17.18 -16.13
C VAL A 400 -14.83 -16.35 -17.18
N PHE A 401 -14.77 -16.82 -18.43
CA PHE A 401 -14.14 -16.08 -19.53
C PHE A 401 -14.86 -14.77 -19.84
N THR A 402 -16.19 -14.79 -19.97
CA THR A 402 -17.00 -13.59 -20.18
C THR A 402 -16.84 -12.60 -19.03
N ALA A 403 -16.83 -13.09 -17.80
CA ALA A 403 -16.60 -12.28 -16.60
C ALA A 403 -15.23 -11.58 -16.63
N ILE A 404 -14.15 -12.30 -16.97
CA ILE A 404 -12.81 -11.70 -17.11
C ILE A 404 -12.81 -10.63 -18.20
N CYS A 405 -13.41 -10.89 -19.38
CA CYS A 405 -13.49 -9.88 -20.44
C CYS A 405 -14.24 -8.62 -19.99
N VAL A 406 -15.37 -8.77 -19.30
CA VAL A 406 -16.13 -7.64 -18.75
C VAL A 406 -15.31 -6.89 -17.70
N ALA A 407 -14.58 -7.60 -16.81
CA ALA A 407 -13.69 -6.97 -15.83
C ALA A 407 -12.59 -6.15 -16.52
N CYS A 408 -11.88 -6.72 -17.50
CA CYS A 408 -10.83 -6.02 -18.22
C CYS A 408 -11.34 -4.76 -18.96
N ILE A 409 -12.50 -4.85 -19.61
CA ILE A 409 -13.10 -3.69 -20.29
C ILE A 409 -13.53 -2.63 -19.27
N SER A 410 -14.14 -3.05 -18.15
CA SER A 410 -14.58 -2.12 -17.09
C SER A 410 -13.39 -1.42 -16.44
N ILE A 411 -12.34 -2.17 -16.11
CA ILE A 411 -11.07 -1.63 -15.58
C ILE A 411 -10.49 -0.61 -16.55
N TYR A 412 -10.39 -0.95 -17.84
CA TYR A 412 -9.84 -0.03 -18.84
C TYR A 412 -10.63 1.29 -18.89
N ILE A 413 -11.97 1.23 -18.97
CA ILE A 413 -12.83 2.42 -19.01
C ILE A 413 -12.69 3.25 -17.73
N ILE A 414 -12.74 2.60 -16.57
CA ILE A 414 -12.66 3.27 -15.27
C ILE A 414 -11.31 3.97 -15.12
N VAL A 415 -10.20 3.27 -15.37
CA VAL A 415 -8.85 3.86 -15.26
C VAL A 415 -8.72 5.05 -16.21
N SER A 416 -9.19 4.92 -17.46
CA SER A 416 -9.06 6.00 -18.45
C SER A 416 -9.91 7.24 -18.14
N GLU A 417 -11.03 7.08 -17.46
CA GLU A 417 -11.96 8.18 -17.17
C GLU A 417 -11.79 8.76 -15.77
N THR A 418 -11.47 7.94 -14.76
CA THR A 418 -11.38 8.37 -13.36
C THR A 418 -10.31 9.44 -13.18
N ASN A 419 -9.12 9.24 -13.76
CA ASN A 419 -8.03 10.22 -13.66
C ASN A 419 -8.45 11.56 -14.27
N LYS A 420 -9.12 11.56 -15.42
CA LYS A 420 -9.57 12.79 -16.09
C LYS A 420 -10.63 13.52 -15.28
N VAL A 421 -11.62 12.80 -14.76
CA VAL A 421 -12.69 13.39 -13.93
C VAL A 421 -12.09 13.97 -12.65
N TYR A 422 -11.20 13.23 -11.99
CA TYR A 422 -10.51 13.65 -10.78
C TYR A 422 -9.69 14.93 -10.99
N TYR A 423 -8.83 14.97 -12.01
CA TYR A 423 -8.02 16.14 -12.31
C TYR A 423 -8.84 17.36 -12.74
N ASN A 424 -9.91 17.15 -13.52
CA ASN A 424 -10.82 18.25 -13.87
C ASN A 424 -11.56 18.80 -12.64
N GLU A 425 -11.93 17.95 -11.68
CA GLU A 425 -12.57 18.38 -10.44
C GLU A 425 -11.62 19.24 -9.59
N ILE A 426 -10.35 18.83 -9.46
CA ILE A 426 -9.30 19.63 -8.81
C ILE A 426 -9.13 20.97 -9.54
N MET A 427 -8.96 20.97 -10.85
CA MET A 427 -8.73 22.20 -11.62
C MET A 427 -9.88 23.20 -11.50
N ASN A 428 -11.13 22.74 -11.60
CA ASN A 428 -12.30 23.60 -11.41
C ASN A 428 -12.34 24.17 -9.99
N ASN A 429 -11.92 23.40 -8.99
CA ASN A 429 -11.87 23.87 -7.60
C ASN A 429 -10.78 24.95 -7.43
N LEU A 430 -9.58 24.73 -7.98
CA LEU A 430 -8.50 25.73 -7.99
C LEU A 430 -8.94 27.03 -8.65
N GLU A 431 -9.61 26.97 -9.80
CA GLU A 431 -10.07 28.15 -10.54
C GLU A 431 -11.08 28.98 -9.73
N ASN A 432 -12.03 28.32 -9.07
CA ASN A 432 -13.01 29.01 -8.22
C ASN A 432 -12.33 29.68 -7.01
N ILE A 433 -11.34 29.03 -6.41
CA ILE A 433 -10.61 29.58 -5.25
C ILE A 433 -9.72 30.75 -5.69
N ALA A 434 -8.99 30.61 -6.79
CA ALA A 434 -8.18 31.68 -7.38
C ALA A 434 -9.01 32.93 -7.67
N PHE A 435 -10.18 32.77 -8.28
CA PHE A 435 -11.06 33.90 -8.58
C PHE A 435 -11.59 34.60 -7.31
N LEU A 436 -11.87 33.83 -6.24
CA LEU A 436 -12.33 34.41 -4.98
C LEU A 436 -11.21 35.22 -4.30
N MET A 437 -10.00 34.66 -4.25
CA MET A 437 -8.84 35.32 -3.64
C MET A 437 -8.41 36.57 -4.42
N ALA A 438 -8.28 36.48 -5.74
CA ALA A 438 -7.80 37.58 -6.57
C ALA A 438 -8.67 38.83 -6.48
N ARG A 439 -9.96 38.69 -6.16
CA ARG A 439 -10.89 39.82 -5.99
C ARG A 439 -10.74 40.53 -4.64
N ASP A 440 -10.24 39.84 -3.63
CA ASP A 440 -10.17 40.34 -2.26
C ASP A 440 -8.79 40.99 -1.96
N ILE A 441 -7.88 41.04 -2.93
CA ILE A 441 -6.57 41.73 -2.82
C ILE A 441 -6.71 43.22 -3.14
N GLU A 442 -6.17 44.09 -2.28
CA GLU A 442 -6.17 45.54 -2.47
C GLU A 442 -4.97 46.02 -3.32
N GLU A 443 -5.21 46.99 -4.21
CA GLU A 443 -4.16 47.56 -5.08
C GLU A 443 -3.04 48.23 -4.28
N GLU A 444 -3.38 48.93 -3.19
CA GLU A 444 -2.41 49.61 -2.32
C GLU A 444 -1.39 48.63 -1.71
N ASP A 445 -1.85 47.43 -1.30
CA ASP A 445 -0.97 46.43 -0.71
C ASP A 445 0.03 45.87 -1.73
N LEU A 446 -0.41 45.61 -2.96
CA LEU A 446 0.46 45.16 -4.06
C LEU A 446 1.47 46.23 -4.49
N GLU A 447 1.10 47.51 -4.42
CA GLU A 447 2.01 48.62 -4.74
C GLU A 447 3.10 48.81 -3.69
N ASN A 448 2.87 48.41 -2.44
CA ASN A 448 3.80 48.58 -1.33
C ASN A 448 4.81 47.42 -1.15
N ILE A 449 4.78 46.41 -2.02
CA ILE A 449 5.74 45.29 -2.01
C ILE A 449 6.52 45.30 -3.33
N ASN A 450 7.77 45.79 -3.28
CA ASN A 450 8.60 45.92 -4.49
C ASN A 450 10.03 45.37 -4.32
N THR A 451 10.51 45.27 -3.08
CA THR A 451 11.89 44.90 -2.76
C THR A 451 11.93 43.73 -1.77
N PRO A 452 13.05 42.99 -1.68
CA PRO A 452 13.24 41.98 -0.63
C PRO A 452 13.08 42.52 0.79
N ALA A 453 13.40 43.79 1.03
CA ALA A 453 13.24 44.43 2.33
C ALA A 453 11.76 44.66 2.73
N ASP A 454 10.83 44.56 1.79
CA ASP A 454 9.38 44.69 2.04
C ASP A 454 8.74 43.39 2.58
N PHE A 455 9.51 42.30 2.66
CA PHE A 455 9.02 41.02 3.19
C PHE A 455 8.48 41.20 4.61
N MET A 456 7.30 40.63 4.88
CA MET A 456 6.61 40.73 6.19
C MET A 456 6.22 42.15 6.64
N ASN A 457 6.24 43.15 5.74
CA ASN A 457 5.69 44.48 6.03
C ASN A 457 4.16 44.45 6.22
N GLU A 458 3.56 45.59 6.60
CA GLU A 458 2.11 45.69 6.86
C GLU A 458 1.27 45.22 5.66
N SER A 459 1.64 45.57 4.43
CA SER A 459 0.92 45.15 3.23
C SER A 459 1.09 43.66 2.91
N TYR A 460 2.25 43.07 3.18
CA TYR A 460 2.47 41.62 3.06
C TYR A 460 1.56 40.86 4.03
N GLN A 461 1.44 41.34 5.28
CA GLN A 461 0.56 40.74 6.28
C GLN A 461 -0.92 40.88 5.91
N ASN A 462 -1.34 42.02 5.36
CA ASN A 462 -2.71 42.22 4.86
C ASN A 462 -3.06 41.22 3.75
N ILE A 463 -2.15 41.03 2.77
CA ILE A 463 -2.32 40.01 1.71
C ILE A 463 -2.41 38.62 2.34
N SER A 464 -1.55 38.31 3.31
CA SER A 464 -1.54 37.02 3.99
C SER A 464 -2.87 36.72 4.68
N ASP A 465 -3.39 37.67 5.45
CA ASP A 465 -4.67 37.54 6.14
C ASP A 465 -5.82 37.27 5.15
N SER A 466 -5.87 38.01 4.03
CA SER A 466 -6.87 37.84 2.97
C SER A 466 -6.79 36.46 2.30
N VAL A 467 -5.59 35.99 1.97
CA VAL A 467 -5.37 34.67 1.34
C VAL A 467 -5.71 33.55 2.32
N LEU A 468 -5.23 33.63 3.56
CA LEU A 468 -5.44 32.62 4.59
C LEU A 468 -6.91 32.55 5.04
N GLU A 469 -7.66 33.66 5.00
CA GLU A 469 -9.10 33.62 5.28
C GLU A 469 -9.84 32.70 4.28
N VAL A 470 -9.52 32.81 2.99
CA VAL A 470 -10.13 31.97 1.95
C VAL A 470 -9.66 30.52 2.05
N LEU A 471 -8.34 30.28 2.23
CA LEU A 471 -7.79 28.93 2.39
C LEU A 471 -8.37 28.20 3.61
N ASN A 472 -8.62 28.90 4.71
CA ASN A 472 -9.14 28.30 5.93
C ASN A 472 -10.68 28.20 5.97
N ALA A 473 -11.40 28.95 5.13
CA ALA A 473 -12.87 28.99 5.13
C ALA A 473 -13.53 27.68 4.65
N ASP A 474 -12.87 26.89 3.79
CA ASP A 474 -13.41 25.64 3.24
C ASP A 474 -12.55 24.41 3.61
N LEU A 475 -12.69 23.97 4.86
CA LEU A 475 -11.89 22.90 5.51
C LEU A 475 -11.78 21.57 4.73
N ASN A 476 -12.61 21.33 3.70
CA ASN A 476 -12.54 20.12 2.87
C ASN A 476 -12.03 20.36 1.45
N ASN A 477 -12.27 21.54 0.85
CA ASN A 477 -11.92 21.82 -0.54
C ASN A 477 -10.59 22.58 -0.71
N ALA A 478 -10.11 23.27 0.33
CA ALA A 478 -8.89 24.07 0.26
C ALA A 478 -7.63 23.39 0.84
N ARG A 479 -7.76 22.14 1.33
CA ARG A 479 -6.62 21.39 1.89
C ARG A 479 -5.62 21.03 0.80
N GLY A 480 -4.35 21.36 1.03
CA GLY A 480 -3.26 21.09 0.08
C GLY A 480 -3.08 22.15 -1.01
N ILE A 481 -3.85 23.25 -0.94
CA ILE A 481 -3.75 24.36 -1.89
C ILE A 481 -2.74 25.38 -1.37
N TYR A 482 -1.86 25.84 -2.26
CA TYR A 482 -0.95 26.95 -2.03
C TYR A 482 -1.34 28.16 -2.89
N CYS A 483 -0.83 29.33 -2.53
CA CYS A 483 -1.03 30.56 -3.27
C CYS A 483 0.26 31.36 -3.38
N VAL A 484 0.61 31.77 -4.59
CA VAL A 484 1.73 32.67 -4.88
C VAL A 484 1.20 33.86 -5.67
N ILE A 485 1.67 35.06 -5.36
CA ILE A 485 1.34 36.26 -6.14
C ILE A 485 2.60 36.76 -6.85
N TYR A 486 2.45 36.98 -8.15
CA TYR A 486 3.50 37.51 -9.02
C TYR A 486 3.23 38.94 -9.45
N LYS A 487 4.31 39.68 -9.67
CA LYS A 487 4.29 41.02 -10.25
C LYS A 487 5.39 41.15 -11.29
N ALA A 488 5.04 41.68 -12.46
CA ALA A 488 6.00 42.01 -13.50
C ALA A 488 6.68 43.35 -13.18
N GLN A 489 8.00 43.34 -12.96
CA GLN A 489 8.80 44.53 -12.69
C GLN A 489 10.13 44.46 -13.44
N ASN A 490 10.58 45.58 -14.00
CA ASN A 490 11.87 45.70 -14.71
C ASN A 490 12.10 44.64 -15.81
N GLY A 491 11.04 44.18 -16.47
CA GLY A 491 11.11 43.17 -17.54
C GLY A 491 11.17 41.72 -17.05
N ILE A 492 10.94 41.46 -15.76
CA ILE A 492 10.95 40.13 -15.14
C ILE A 492 9.70 39.93 -14.28
N VAL A 493 9.22 38.69 -14.22
CA VAL A 493 8.16 38.27 -13.30
C VAL A 493 8.80 37.89 -11.98
N SER A 494 8.34 38.44 -10.86
CA SER A 494 8.83 38.09 -9.52
C SER A 494 7.69 37.70 -8.60
N ALA A 495 7.88 36.68 -7.77
CA ALA A 495 7.00 36.41 -6.65
C ALA A 495 7.16 37.52 -5.61
N ILE A 496 6.04 38.05 -5.15
CA ILE A 496 5.99 39.08 -4.11
C ILE A 496 5.33 38.59 -2.82
N TYR A 497 4.59 37.48 -2.92
CA TYR A 497 3.94 36.82 -1.80
C TYR A 497 3.84 35.31 -2.07
N ALA A 498 3.98 34.51 -1.02
CA ALA A 498 3.74 33.07 -1.00
C ALA A 498 3.18 32.70 0.37
N ASP A 499 2.12 31.91 0.42
CA ASP A 499 1.40 31.61 1.66
C ASP A 499 2.15 30.67 2.62
N ASP A 500 3.09 29.89 2.09
CA ASP A 500 4.02 29.07 2.86
C ASP A 500 5.32 29.80 3.21
N ALA A 501 5.40 31.10 2.88
CA ALA A 501 6.60 31.92 2.95
C ALA A 501 7.80 31.32 2.21
N MET A 502 7.63 30.37 1.29
CA MET A 502 8.73 29.72 0.58
C MET A 502 9.54 30.74 -0.24
N TYR A 503 8.85 31.75 -0.79
CA TYR A 503 9.47 32.90 -1.45
C TYR A 503 9.48 34.13 -0.54
N GLY A 504 10.60 34.87 -0.56
CA GLY A 504 10.64 36.25 -0.08
C GLY A 504 9.90 37.21 -1.04
N SER A 505 9.86 38.50 -0.72
CA SER A 505 9.34 39.50 -1.66
C SER A 505 10.35 39.81 -2.75
N GLY A 506 9.93 39.79 -4.01
CA GLY A 506 10.82 40.08 -5.16
C GLY A 506 11.67 38.88 -5.62
N TYR A 507 11.29 37.65 -5.29
CA TYR A 507 11.95 36.44 -5.81
C TYR A 507 11.77 36.36 -7.33
N PRO A 508 12.83 36.42 -8.15
CA PRO A 508 12.68 36.41 -9.61
C PRO A 508 12.28 35.02 -10.11
N MET A 509 11.39 34.95 -11.11
CA MET A 509 11.09 33.73 -11.86
C MET A 509 12.04 33.56 -13.05
N PRO A 510 12.26 32.31 -13.51
CA PRO A 510 13.19 32.06 -14.61
C PRO A 510 12.63 32.63 -15.93
N GLY A 511 13.50 33.23 -16.74
CA GLY A 511 13.11 33.88 -18.01
C GLY A 511 12.81 35.37 -17.89
N GLY A 512 12.35 35.97 -19.00
CA GLY A 512 11.94 37.37 -19.08
C GLY A 512 10.42 37.50 -19.18
N PHE A 513 9.90 38.71 -18.93
CA PHE A 513 8.47 39.00 -19.11
C PHE A 513 8.07 38.98 -20.60
N GLU A 514 8.92 39.47 -21.50
CA GLU A 514 8.61 39.47 -22.93
C GLU A 514 8.61 38.05 -23.53
N GLY A 515 7.49 37.67 -24.15
CA GLY A 515 7.27 36.35 -24.75
C GLY A 515 6.80 35.29 -23.75
N SER A 516 6.49 35.67 -22.50
CA SER A 516 6.06 34.77 -21.44
C SER A 516 4.54 34.53 -21.41
N ALA A 517 4.14 33.48 -20.70
CA ALA A 517 2.76 33.19 -20.34
C ALA A 517 2.11 34.33 -19.54
N GLU A 518 2.89 34.93 -18.65
CA GLU A 518 2.48 36.02 -17.78
C GLU A 518 2.17 37.28 -18.59
N GLN A 519 2.98 37.62 -19.60
CA GLN A 519 2.68 38.73 -20.50
C GLN A 519 1.33 38.53 -21.20
N TYR A 520 1.05 37.32 -21.68
CA TYR A 520 -0.23 37.02 -22.31
C TYR A 520 -1.40 37.32 -21.37
N ILE A 521 -1.30 36.95 -20.09
CA ILE A 521 -2.34 37.23 -19.09
C ILE A 521 -2.44 38.74 -18.80
N TYR A 522 -1.31 39.44 -18.64
CA TYR A 522 -1.30 40.90 -18.46
C TYR A 522 -1.93 41.65 -19.64
N GLU A 523 -1.78 41.15 -20.87
CA GLU A 523 -2.31 41.78 -22.08
C GLU A 523 -3.78 41.43 -22.35
N THR A 524 -4.21 40.21 -22.03
CA THR A 524 -5.56 39.70 -22.37
C THR A 524 -6.55 39.73 -21.21
N GLY A 525 -6.07 39.67 -19.97
CA GLY A 525 -6.87 39.44 -18.78
C GLY A 525 -7.50 38.04 -18.71
N GLU A 526 -7.04 37.07 -19.51
CA GLU A 526 -7.53 35.70 -19.50
C GLU A 526 -6.79 34.86 -18.44
N THR A 527 -7.51 33.99 -17.74
CA THR A 527 -6.91 33.03 -16.79
C THR A 527 -6.32 31.86 -17.56
N MET A 528 -5.14 31.39 -17.15
CA MET A 528 -4.54 30.17 -17.66
C MET A 528 -4.56 29.05 -16.63
N THR A 529 -4.55 27.81 -17.13
CA THR A 529 -4.50 26.61 -16.28
C THR A 529 -3.41 25.68 -16.79
N ALA A 530 -2.59 25.13 -15.88
CA ALA A 530 -1.62 24.10 -16.21
C ALA A 530 -1.96 22.83 -15.43
N ALA A 531 -2.39 21.79 -16.16
CA ALA A 531 -2.73 20.50 -15.57
C ALA A 531 -1.51 19.70 -15.09
N SER A 532 -0.31 20.09 -15.55
CA SER A 532 0.96 19.55 -15.12
C SER A 532 2.03 20.60 -15.39
N HIS A 533 2.66 21.11 -14.33
CA HIS A 533 3.87 21.93 -14.41
C HIS A 533 4.91 21.28 -13.49
N SER A 534 6.15 21.13 -13.95
CA SER A 534 7.23 20.53 -13.17
C SER A 534 8.40 21.50 -13.09
N SER A 535 8.97 21.60 -11.90
CA SER A 535 10.13 22.41 -11.59
C SER A 535 10.98 21.73 -10.51
N ALA A 536 12.15 22.28 -10.19
CA ALA A 536 12.98 21.77 -9.10
C ALA A 536 12.23 21.73 -7.76
N GLU A 537 11.30 22.66 -7.54
CA GLU A 537 10.51 22.78 -6.31
C GLU A 537 9.42 21.70 -6.15
N GLY A 538 8.96 21.11 -7.25
CA GLY A 538 7.89 20.12 -7.24
C GLY A 538 7.20 19.94 -8.59
N SER A 539 6.15 19.11 -8.62
CA SER A 539 5.23 19.03 -9.74
C SER A 539 3.86 19.49 -9.28
N PHE A 540 3.23 20.39 -10.03
CA PHE A 540 2.04 21.10 -9.58
C PHE A 540 0.93 21.07 -10.64
N MET A 541 -0.29 21.14 -10.15
CA MET A 541 -1.45 21.54 -10.91
C MET A 541 -1.83 22.96 -10.46
N LEU A 542 -1.86 23.92 -11.38
CA LEU A 542 -2.01 25.33 -11.03
C LEU A 542 -2.96 26.08 -11.95
N VAL A 543 -3.54 27.13 -11.40
CA VAL A 543 -4.31 28.16 -12.10
C VAL A 543 -3.61 29.49 -11.90
N LEU A 544 -3.38 30.21 -12.99
CA LEU A 544 -2.78 31.53 -12.99
C LEU A 544 -3.82 32.55 -13.45
N THR A 545 -4.31 33.38 -12.54
CA THR A 545 -5.41 34.33 -12.77
C THR A 545 -4.95 35.78 -12.55
N PRO A 546 -5.43 36.75 -13.36
CA PRO A 546 -5.07 38.15 -13.18
C PRO A 546 -5.74 38.77 -11.94
N ILE A 547 -4.99 39.63 -11.24
CA ILE A 547 -5.51 40.54 -10.22
C ILE A 547 -5.79 41.89 -10.90
N PHE A 548 -7.03 42.37 -10.81
CA PHE A 548 -7.47 43.63 -11.43
C PHE A 548 -7.55 44.76 -10.42
N ASN A 549 -7.19 45.96 -10.84
CA ASN A 549 -7.52 47.19 -10.10
C ASN A 549 -8.93 47.72 -10.42
N GLU A 550 -9.33 48.83 -9.80
CA GLU A 550 -10.63 49.48 -10.06
C GLU A 550 -10.81 49.96 -11.52
N GLU A 551 -9.73 50.08 -12.29
CA GLU A 551 -9.73 50.49 -13.71
C GLU A 551 -9.76 49.29 -14.69
N ASP A 552 -10.01 48.07 -14.22
CA ASP A 552 -9.95 46.81 -14.99
C ASP A 552 -8.56 46.55 -15.62
N GLN A 553 -7.48 47.06 -15.02
CA GLN A 553 -6.10 46.79 -15.44
C GLN A 553 -5.49 45.66 -14.60
N VAL A 554 -4.73 44.78 -15.25
CA VAL A 554 -4.00 43.71 -14.56
C VAL A 554 -2.80 44.32 -13.82
N ILE A 555 -2.79 44.23 -12.49
CA ILE A 555 -1.73 44.78 -11.62
C ILE A 555 -0.81 43.69 -11.04
N GLY A 556 -1.26 42.43 -11.04
CA GLY A 556 -0.55 41.27 -10.55
C GLY A 556 -1.16 39.99 -11.08
N LEU A 557 -0.51 38.87 -10.85
CA LEU A 557 -1.02 37.54 -11.17
C LEU A 557 -1.08 36.72 -9.89
N MET A 558 -2.13 35.94 -9.73
CA MET A 558 -2.29 35.02 -8.61
C MET A 558 -2.22 33.60 -9.14
N GLU A 559 -1.26 32.85 -8.64
CA GLU A 559 -1.17 31.40 -8.81
C GLU A 559 -1.85 30.72 -7.62
N VAL A 560 -2.73 29.78 -7.93
CA VAL A 560 -3.31 28.87 -6.94
C VAL A 560 -3.13 27.46 -7.45
N GLY A 561 -2.46 26.62 -6.66
CA GLY A 561 -2.10 25.27 -7.10
C GLY A 561 -2.12 24.24 -5.97
N THR A 562 -1.86 22.99 -6.34
CA THR A 562 -1.71 21.85 -5.43
C THR A 562 -0.59 20.93 -5.92
N ASP A 563 0.08 20.25 -4.99
CA ASP A 563 1.09 19.24 -5.31
C ASP A 563 0.50 18.06 -6.12
N LEU A 564 1.12 17.78 -7.27
CA LEU A 564 0.71 16.75 -8.21
C LEU A 564 1.15 15.37 -7.73
N TYR A 565 2.24 15.25 -6.96
CA TYR A 565 2.70 13.95 -6.46
C TYR A 565 1.65 13.32 -5.54
N SER A 566 1.20 14.08 -4.54
CA SER A 566 0.16 13.70 -3.58
C SER A 566 -1.18 13.44 -4.28
N ALA A 567 -1.54 14.25 -5.27
CA ALA A 567 -2.73 14.03 -6.09
C ALA A 567 -2.65 12.73 -6.91
N ASN A 568 -1.48 12.43 -7.50
CA ASN A 568 -1.24 11.23 -8.28
C ASN A 568 -1.21 9.97 -7.39
N GLU A 569 -0.60 10.03 -6.20
CA GLU A 569 -0.60 8.93 -5.23
C GLU A 569 -2.03 8.57 -4.82
N LYS A 570 -2.84 9.57 -4.44
CA LYS A 570 -4.27 9.39 -4.12
C LYS A 570 -5.03 8.80 -5.30
N SER A 571 -4.82 9.32 -6.51
CA SER A 571 -5.44 8.83 -7.74
C SER A 571 -5.07 7.37 -8.02
N GLN A 572 -3.79 7.00 -7.90
CA GLN A 572 -3.33 5.62 -8.07
C GLN A 572 -3.93 4.67 -7.03
N LYS A 573 -3.97 5.06 -5.76
CA LYS A 573 -4.60 4.29 -4.69
C LYS A 573 -6.09 4.04 -4.98
N GLN A 574 -6.83 5.09 -5.37
CA GLN A 574 -8.23 4.99 -5.79
C GLN A 574 -8.42 4.07 -7.00
N VAL A 575 -7.52 4.15 -7.99
CA VAL A 575 -7.53 3.28 -9.17
C VAL A 575 -7.33 1.81 -8.76
N ILE A 576 -6.34 1.51 -7.93
CA ILE A 576 -6.07 0.16 -7.43
C ILE A 576 -7.28 -0.39 -6.68
N ASP A 577 -7.86 0.39 -5.77
CA ASP A 577 -9.05 -0.01 -5.00
C ASP A 577 -10.24 -0.27 -5.92
N THR A 578 -10.42 0.55 -6.96
CA THR A 578 -11.50 0.36 -7.93
C THR A 578 -11.28 -0.89 -8.79
N ILE A 579 -10.04 -1.18 -9.20
CA ILE A 579 -9.70 -2.42 -9.91
C ILE A 579 -10.04 -3.63 -9.06
N LEU A 580 -9.60 -3.63 -7.80
CA LEU A 580 -9.86 -4.71 -6.85
C LEU A 580 -11.36 -4.92 -6.61
N LEU A 581 -12.13 -3.83 -6.49
CA LEU A 581 -13.59 -3.84 -6.39
C LEU A 581 -14.23 -4.51 -7.62
N VAL A 582 -13.84 -4.13 -8.83
CA VAL A 582 -14.38 -4.69 -10.08
C VAL A 582 -14.11 -6.19 -10.16
N VAL A 583 -12.87 -6.61 -9.90
CA VAL A 583 -12.50 -8.05 -9.90
C VAL A 583 -13.36 -8.83 -8.91
N THR A 584 -13.52 -8.28 -7.71
CA THR A 584 -14.30 -8.89 -6.62
C THR A 584 -15.78 -9.03 -6.99
N VAL A 585 -16.41 -7.96 -7.47
CA VAL A 585 -17.82 -7.96 -7.91
C VAL A 585 -18.04 -8.96 -9.04
N VAL A 586 -17.13 -9.01 -10.00
CA VAL A 586 -17.20 -9.93 -11.13
C VAL A 586 -17.07 -11.39 -10.66
N MET A 587 -16.11 -11.69 -9.78
CA MET A 587 -15.93 -13.04 -9.23
C MET A 587 -17.15 -13.51 -8.44
N VAL A 588 -17.71 -12.65 -7.57
CA VAL A 588 -18.95 -12.95 -6.83
C VAL A 588 -20.13 -13.13 -7.79
N GLY A 589 -20.23 -12.27 -8.81
CA GLY A 589 -21.24 -12.38 -9.87
C GLY A 589 -21.20 -13.73 -10.58
N VAL A 590 -20.01 -14.24 -10.91
CA VAL A 590 -19.82 -15.58 -11.49
C VAL A 590 -20.37 -16.66 -10.56
N LEU A 591 -19.99 -16.62 -9.27
CA LEU A 591 -20.44 -17.61 -8.29
C LEU A 591 -21.97 -17.57 -8.12
N LEU A 592 -22.58 -16.39 -7.99
CA LEU A 592 -24.03 -16.23 -7.89
C LEU A 592 -24.77 -16.72 -9.13
N VAL A 593 -24.31 -16.35 -10.33
CA VAL A 593 -24.88 -16.83 -11.59
C VAL A 593 -24.77 -18.35 -11.69
N SER A 594 -23.65 -18.93 -11.25
CA SER A 594 -23.44 -20.37 -11.24
C SER A 594 -24.48 -21.09 -10.38
N GLU A 595 -24.81 -20.54 -9.20
CA GLU A 595 -25.84 -21.08 -8.31
C GLU A 595 -27.24 -20.91 -8.90
N LEU A 596 -27.57 -19.74 -9.44
CA LEU A 596 -28.87 -19.49 -10.08
C LEU A 596 -29.13 -20.44 -11.27
N ILE A 597 -28.12 -20.73 -12.08
CA ILE A 597 -28.22 -21.68 -13.19
C ILE A 597 -28.57 -23.08 -12.66
N VAL A 598 -27.89 -23.53 -11.60
CA VAL A 598 -28.15 -24.85 -11.01
C VAL A 598 -29.57 -24.91 -10.46
N ILE A 599 -30.00 -23.90 -9.69
CA ILE A 599 -31.36 -23.80 -9.15
C ILE A 599 -32.39 -23.84 -10.27
N TRP A 600 -32.22 -23.02 -11.31
CA TRP A 600 -33.14 -22.93 -12.43
C TRP A 600 -33.22 -24.23 -13.23
N SER A 601 -32.07 -24.86 -13.51
CA SER A 601 -32.00 -26.13 -14.23
C SER A 601 -32.78 -27.24 -13.49
N ASN A 602 -32.68 -27.28 -12.17
CA ASN A 602 -33.35 -28.28 -11.33
C ASN A 602 -34.85 -27.99 -11.17
N MET A 603 -35.24 -26.72 -11.01
CA MET A 603 -36.65 -26.33 -11.02
C MET A 603 -37.33 -26.66 -12.35
N LYS A 604 -36.64 -26.45 -13.48
CA LYS A 604 -37.16 -26.79 -14.81
C LYS A 604 -37.34 -28.29 -14.98
N LYS A 605 -36.35 -29.11 -14.59
CA LYS A 605 -36.49 -30.58 -14.55
C LYS A 605 -37.70 -31.02 -13.71
N ARG A 606 -37.90 -30.39 -12.55
CA ARG A 606 -39.04 -30.66 -11.67
C ARG A 606 -40.40 -30.32 -12.29
N ARG A 607 -40.50 -29.18 -13.00
CA ARG A 607 -41.74 -28.82 -13.72
C ARG A 607 -42.07 -29.76 -14.88
N LEU A 608 -41.04 -30.32 -15.53
CA LEU A 608 -41.19 -31.21 -16.68
C LEU A 608 -41.44 -32.68 -16.30
N ALA A 609 -41.06 -33.10 -15.08
CA ALA A 609 -41.36 -34.42 -14.56
C ALA A 609 -42.87 -34.54 -14.24
N LYS A 610 -43.61 -35.31 -15.05
CA LYS A 610 -45.05 -35.58 -14.84
C LYS A 610 -45.35 -36.54 -13.69
N ASP A 611 -44.34 -37.19 -13.13
CA ASP A 611 -44.49 -38.19 -12.08
C ASP A 611 -44.08 -37.64 -10.71
N ARG A 612 -45.05 -37.55 -9.78
CA ARG A 612 -44.82 -37.11 -8.39
C ARG A 612 -44.11 -38.17 -7.53
N SER A 613 -43.84 -39.36 -8.09
CA SER A 613 -43.15 -40.47 -7.43
C SER A 613 -41.63 -40.49 -7.64
N MET A 614 -41.08 -39.59 -8.48
CA MET A 614 -39.63 -39.50 -8.69
C MET A 614 -38.92 -39.19 -7.36
N PRO A 615 -37.87 -39.95 -6.96
CA PRO A 615 -37.11 -39.66 -5.74
C PRO A 615 -36.54 -38.24 -5.82
N LEU A 616 -36.65 -37.48 -4.72
CA LEU A 616 -36.20 -36.08 -4.67
C LEU A 616 -34.72 -36.00 -5.07
N ASP A 617 -34.42 -35.29 -6.15
CA ASP A 617 -33.06 -35.00 -6.60
C ASP A 617 -32.28 -34.34 -5.45
N SER A 618 -31.10 -34.88 -5.12
CA SER A 618 -30.24 -34.40 -4.04
C SER A 618 -29.80 -32.94 -4.25
N ALA A 619 -29.99 -32.42 -5.46
CA ALA A 619 -29.77 -31.03 -5.81
C ALA A 619 -30.76 -30.02 -5.20
N LEU A 620 -31.88 -30.45 -4.61
CA LEU A 620 -32.88 -29.55 -3.97
C LEU A 620 -32.45 -28.98 -2.62
N VAL A 621 -31.41 -29.56 -1.99
CA VAL A 621 -30.85 -29.08 -0.71
C VAL A 621 -29.80 -28.00 -0.95
N ARG A 622 -29.23 -27.93 -2.15
CA ARG A 622 -28.18 -26.97 -2.54
C ARG A 622 -28.51 -25.50 -2.23
N PRO A 623 -29.72 -24.97 -2.50
CA PRO A 623 -30.06 -23.57 -2.19
C PRO A 623 -30.06 -23.29 -0.69
N ILE A 624 -30.47 -24.27 0.13
CA ILE A 624 -30.49 -24.15 1.59
C ILE A 624 -29.05 -24.08 2.11
N ILE A 625 -28.19 -24.98 1.63
CA ILE A 625 -26.76 -24.99 1.98
C ILE A 625 -26.09 -23.68 1.57
N PHE A 626 -26.36 -23.20 0.36
CA PHE A 626 -25.80 -21.94 -0.15
C PHE A 626 -26.21 -20.76 0.73
N LEU A 627 -27.51 -20.56 0.96
CA LEU A 627 -28.03 -19.45 1.76
C LEU A 627 -27.54 -19.51 3.22
N PHE A 628 -27.42 -20.71 3.77
CA PHE A 628 -26.89 -20.92 5.11
C PHE A 628 -25.42 -20.48 5.22
N PHE A 629 -24.54 -21.02 4.36
CA PHE A 629 -23.12 -20.64 4.38
C PHE A 629 -22.90 -19.20 3.95
N PHE A 630 -23.76 -18.65 3.09
CA PHE A 630 -23.78 -17.23 2.76
C PHE A 630 -23.93 -16.40 4.01
N VAL A 631 -24.99 -16.61 4.80
CA VAL A 631 -25.25 -15.79 5.99
C VAL A 631 -24.22 -16.05 7.09
N SER A 632 -23.87 -17.32 7.33
CA SER A 632 -22.88 -17.72 8.34
C SER A 632 -21.50 -17.09 8.10
N ASN A 633 -21.16 -16.79 6.84
CA ASN A 633 -19.87 -16.20 6.51
C ASN A 633 -19.91 -14.71 6.19
N MET A 634 -21.07 -14.04 6.24
CA MET A 634 -21.12 -12.58 6.09
C MET A 634 -20.20 -11.83 7.06
N PRO A 635 -20.11 -12.22 8.35
CA PRO A 635 -19.27 -11.49 9.29
C PRO A 635 -17.80 -11.93 9.29
N THR A 636 -17.41 -13.03 8.60
CA THR A 636 -16.11 -13.68 8.81
C THR A 636 -14.90 -12.75 8.66
N ALA A 637 -14.89 -11.90 7.63
CA ALA A 637 -13.75 -11.03 7.35
C ALA A 637 -13.64 -9.81 8.27
N PHE A 638 -14.70 -9.45 9.00
CA PHE A 638 -14.69 -8.27 9.88
C PHE A 638 -15.05 -8.58 11.33
N LEU A 639 -15.47 -9.80 11.67
CA LEU A 639 -15.94 -10.15 13.02
C LEU A 639 -14.88 -9.86 14.11
N PRO A 640 -13.58 -10.18 13.93
CA PRO A 640 -12.56 -9.78 14.89
C PRO A 640 -12.46 -8.25 15.06
N VAL A 641 -12.53 -7.50 13.96
CA VAL A 641 -12.50 -6.03 13.94
C VAL A 641 -13.73 -5.44 14.63
N TYR A 642 -14.93 -5.95 14.33
CA TYR A 642 -16.16 -5.53 15.01
C TYR A 642 -16.10 -5.85 16.51
N SER A 643 -15.55 -7.01 16.88
CA SER A 643 -15.38 -7.40 18.28
C SER A 643 -14.43 -6.46 19.03
N ARG A 644 -13.35 -6.01 18.36
CA ARG A 644 -12.43 -4.98 18.86
C ARG A 644 -13.14 -3.66 19.10
N SER A 645 -13.98 -3.20 18.16
CA SER A 645 -14.75 -1.95 18.30
C SER A 645 -15.72 -1.95 19.50
N LEU A 646 -16.11 -3.13 20.00
CA LEU A 646 -16.99 -3.31 21.15
C LEU A 646 -16.26 -3.70 22.44
N TRP A 647 -14.94 -3.86 22.39
CA TRP A 647 -14.12 -4.15 23.57
C TRP A 647 -13.92 -2.87 24.39
N SER A 648 -13.78 -3.02 25.71
CA SER A 648 -13.46 -1.91 26.61
C SER A 648 -12.60 -2.42 27.76
N GLU A 649 -11.84 -1.54 28.40
CA GLU A 649 -10.97 -1.88 29.53
C GLU A 649 -11.72 -2.51 30.73
N SER A 650 -13.04 -2.31 30.81
CA SER A 650 -13.89 -2.96 31.82
C SER A 650 -14.04 -4.47 31.63
N PHE A 651 -13.66 -5.00 30.47
CA PHE A 651 -13.75 -6.43 30.16
C PHE A 651 -12.61 -7.21 30.84
N PRO A 652 -12.88 -8.36 31.49
CA PRO A 652 -11.92 -9.02 32.40
C PRO A 652 -10.77 -9.76 31.70
N ILE A 653 -10.68 -9.72 30.38
CA ILE A 653 -9.74 -10.48 29.56
C ILE A 653 -9.04 -9.51 28.59
N PRO A 654 -7.72 -9.67 28.35
CA PRO A 654 -6.98 -8.88 27.37
C PRO A 654 -7.67 -8.84 25.99
N MET A 655 -7.54 -7.70 25.31
CA MET A 655 -8.21 -7.44 24.03
C MET A 655 -7.97 -8.56 23.01
N GLU A 656 -6.72 -8.98 22.86
CA GLU A 656 -6.27 -9.98 21.88
C GLU A 656 -6.92 -11.35 22.11
N VAL A 657 -7.35 -11.67 23.32
CA VAL A 657 -8.05 -12.94 23.60
C VAL A 657 -9.56 -12.73 23.57
N ALA A 658 -10.03 -11.57 24.05
CA ALA A 658 -11.45 -11.25 24.14
C ALA A 658 -12.12 -11.16 22.77
N ILE A 659 -11.45 -10.55 21.78
CA ILE A 659 -12.01 -10.37 20.43
C ILE A 659 -12.07 -11.67 19.62
N ALA A 660 -11.36 -12.73 20.05
CA ALA A 660 -11.46 -14.08 19.48
C ALA A 660 -12.71 -14.85 19.96
N LEU A 661 -13.28 -14.45 21.10
CA LEU A 661 -14.35 -15.19 21.77
C LEU A 661 -15.63 -15.36 20.93
N PRO A 662 -16.12 -14.36 20.17
CA PRO A 662 -17.32 -14.54 19.36
C PRO A 662 -17.20 -15.67 18.32
N VAL A 663 -16.09 -15.69 17.58
CA VAL A 663 -15.79 -16.74 16.58
C VAL A 663 -15.71 -18.10 17.26
N SER A 664 -14.95 -18.20 18.36
CA SER A 664 -14.81 -19.45 19.10
C SER A 664 -16.13 -19.91 19.73
N ALA A 665 -16.94 -19.01 20.28
CA ALA A 665 -18.21 -19.34 20.91
C ALA A 665 -19.22 -19.90 19.89
N GLU A 666 -19.31 -19.29 18.71
CA GLU A 666 -20.17 -19.77 17.62
C GLU A 666 -19.80 -21.19 17.19
N LEU A 667 -18.53 -21.42 16.86
CA LEU A 667 -18.04 -22.73 16.41
C LEU A 667 -18.17 -23.80 17.50
N PHE A 668 -17.84 -23.46 18.76
CA PHE A 668 -17.93 -24.39 19.88
C PHE A 668 -19.37 -24.85 20.14
N ILE A 669 -20.31 -23.90 20.16
CA ILE A 669 -21.71 -24.19 20.45
C ILE A 669 -22.35 -24.93 19.27
N ALA A 670 -21.97 -24.63 18.03
CA ALA A 670 -22.37 -25.42 16.86
C ALA A 670 -21.93 -26.89 16.95
N ALA A 671 -20.68 -27.13 17.39
CA ALA A 671 -20.13 -28.46 17.61
C ALA A 671 -20.93 -29.25 18.66
N ILE A 672 -21.12 -28.65 19.83
CA ILE A 672 -21.84 -29.26 20.96
C ILE A 672 -23.27 -29.57 20.56
N THR A 673 -23.94 -28.61 19.92
CA THR A 673 -25.34 -28.76 19.49
C THR A 673 -25.49 -29.93 18.53
N SER A 674 -24.60 -30.03 17.54
CA SER A 674 -24.58 -31.14 16.57
C SER A 674 -24.37 -32.50 17.24
N LEU A 675 -23.47 -32.57 18.23
CA LEU A 675 -23.16 -33.80 18.97
C LEU A 675 -24.31 -34.24 19.89
N VAL A 676 -24.86 -33.32 20.68
CA VAL A 676 -25.89 -33.62 21.70
C VAL A 676 -27.23 -33.90 21.06
N LEU A 677 -27.62 -33.12 20.05
CA LEU A 677 -28.93 -33.23 19.40
C LEU A 677 -28.97 -34.21 18.23
N GLY A 678 -27.86 -34.88 17.91
CA GLY A 678 -27.78 -35.91 16.86
C GLY A 678 -28.85 -37.01 17.00
N PHE A 679 -29.13 -37.46 18.22
CA PHE A 679 -30.16 -38.47 18.49
C PHE A 679 -31.59 -37.95 18.30
N ALA A 680 -31.79 -36.63 18.43
CA ALA A 680 -33.10 -35.99 18.34
C ALA A 680 -33.62 -35.95 16.90
N VAL A 681 -32.75 -36.04 15.88
CA VAL A 681 -33.13 -36.10 14.45
C VAL A 681 -34.09 -37.24 14.16
N SER A 682 -33.84 -38.41 14.77
CA SER A 682 -34.69 -39.59 14.61
C SER A 682 -36.12 -39.40 15.17
N LYS A 683 -36.28 -38.55 16.20
CA LYS A 683 -37.56 -38.30 16.89
C LYS A 683 -38.31 -37.11 16.31
N LEU A 684 -37.62 -36.00 16.09
CA LEU A 684 -38.20 -34.71 15.69
C LEU A 684 -38.33 -34.56 14.18
N GLY A 685 -37.55 -35.32 13.40
CA GLY A 685 -37.52 -35.26 11.94
C GLY A 685 -36.69 -34.08 11.42
N VAL A 686 -36.12 -34.28 10.22
CA VAL A 686 -35.17 -33.33 9.61
C VAL A 686 -35.79 -31.95 9.38
N LYS A 687 -37.05 -31.90 8.89
CA LYS A 687 -37.73 -30.64 8.56
C LYS A 687 -37.86 -29.70 9.75
N LEU A 688 -38.26 -30.23 10.90
CA LEU A 688 -38.44 -29.42 12.11
C LEU A 688 -37.10 -28.89 12.62
N MET A 689 -36.05 -29.71 12.57
CA MET A 689 -34.71 -29.30 13.01
C MET A 689 -34.11 -28.23 12.12
N SER A 690 -34.26 -28.33 10.79
CA SER A 690 -33.80 -27.28 9.87
C SER A 690 -34.53 -25.95 10.09
N ILE A 691 -35.86 -25.98 10.32
CA ILE A 691 -36.63 -24.76 10.58
C ILE A 691 -36.26 -24.16 11.93
N ALA A 692 -36.18 -24.98 12.98
CA ALA A 692 -35.80 -24.51 14.31
C ALA A 692 -34.38 -23.90 14.31
N GLY A 693 -33.43 -24.56 13.64
CA GLY A 693 -32.08 -24.05 13.45
C GLY A 693 -32.07 -22.70 12.72
N ALA A 694 -32.78 -22.59 11.59
CA ALA A 694 -32.86 -21.35 10.83
C ALA A 694 -33.54 -20.19 11.60
N VAL A 695 -34.54 -20.48 12.44
CA VAL A 695 -35.16 -19.49 13.33
C VAL A 695 -34.18 -19.00 14.39
N LEU A 696 -33.46 -19.91 15.06
CA LEU A 696 -32.45 -19.54 16.06
C LEU A 696 -31.30 -18.76 15.42
N PHE A 697 -30.91 -19.14 14.22
CA PHE A 697 -29.88 -18.46 13.45
C PHE A 697 -30.30 -17.02 13.07
N ALA A 698 -31.54 -16.83 12.61
CA ALA A 698 -32.10 -15.50 12.35
C ALA A 698 -32.21 -14.65 13.62
N ALA A 699 -32.61 -15.25 14.74
CA ALA A 699 -32.68 -14.57 16.03
C ALA A 699 -31.30 -14.17 16.55
N GLY A 700 -30.31 -15.06 16.45
CA GLY A 700 -28.91 -14.76 16.82
C GLY A 700 -28.36 -13.60 16.00
N ASN A 701 -28.55 -13.59 14.67
CA ASN A 701 -28.15 -12.49 13.81
C ASN A 701 -28.82 -11.16 14.19
N LEU A 702 -30.12 -11.18 14.53
CA LEU A 702 -30.81 -9.97 15.02
C LEU A 702 -30.21 -9.45 16.34
N ILE A 703 -29.84 -10.34 17.25
CA ILE A 703 -29.22 -9.95 18.52
C ILE A 703 -27.79 -9.41 18.27
N CYS A 704 -27.02 -10.03 17.36
CA CYS A 704 -25.71 -9.50 16.94
C CYS A 704 -25.85 -8.07 16.37
N ALA A 705 -26.85 -7.83 15.52
CA ALA A 705 -27.12 -6.51 14.94
C ALA A 705 -27.47 -5.43 15.96
N LEU A 706 -28.00 -5.84 17.12
CA LEU A 706 -28.43 -4.97 18.21
C LEU A 706 -27.45 -4.99 19.40
N SER A 707 -26.27 -5.60 19.25
CA SER A 707 -25.33 -5.80 20.35
C SER A 707 -24.60 -4.50 20.70
N PRO A 708 -24.78 -3.94 21.92
CA PRO A 708 -24.15 -2.69 22.33
C PRO A 708 -22.75 -2.90 22.94
N ASN A 709 -22.36 -4.14 23.22
CA ASN A 709 -21.06 -4.48 23.82
C ASN A 709 -20.64 -5.92 23.46
N LEU A 710 -19.36 -6.22 23.69
CA LEU A 710 -18.76 -7.51 23.35
C LEU A 710 -19.43 -8.71 24.05
N THR A 711 -19.90 -8.55 25.29
CA THR A 711 -20.56 -9.64 26.02
C THR A 711 -21.85 -10.09 25.34
N MET A 712 -22.66 -9.12 24.90
CA MET A 712 -23.88 -9.40 24.17
C MET A 712 -23.59 -10.03 22.81
N LEU A 713 -22.53 -9.58 22.12
CA LEU A 713 -22.08 -10.18 20.87
C LEU A 713 -21.66 -11.65 21.06
N ILE A 714 -20.86 -11.97 22.09
CA ILE A 714 -20.47 -13.36 22.40
C ILE A 714 -21.70 -14.24 22.67
N ALA A 715 -22.65 -13.75 23.46
CA ALA A 715 -23.89 -14.47 23.75
C ALA A 715 -24.75 -14.68 22.49
N ALA A 716 -24.80 -13.68 21.61
CA ALA A 716 -25.51 -13.76 20.34
C ALA A 716 -24.84 -14.76 19.38
N SER A 717 -23.51 -14.75 19.28
CA SER A 717 -22.71 -15.74 18.53
C SER A 717 -22.90 -17.16 19.03
N ALA A 718 -23.07 -17.36 20.35
CA ALA A 718 -23.46 -18.67 20.87
C ALA A 718 -24.85 -19.11 20.35
N ILE A 719 -25.82 -18.19 20.27
CA ILE A 719 -27.16 -18.48 19.74
C ILE A 719 -27.12 -18.78 18.24
N THR A 720 -26.33 -18.03 17.45
CA THR A 720 -26.12 -18.36 16.03
C THR A 720 -25.49 -19.74 15.91
N GLY A 721 -24.51 -20.07 16.74
CA GLY A 721 -23.91 -21.41 16.81
C GLY A 721 -24.92 -22.54 17.07
N ILE A 722 -25.92 -22.36 17.94
CA ILE A 722 -26.99 -23.37 18.11
C ILE A 722 -27.76 -23.57 16.80
N GLY A 723 -28.10 -22.47 16.12
CA GLY A 723 -28.78 -22.50 14.83
C GLY A 723 -27.94 -23.23 13.76
N ASP A 724 -26.66 -22.90 13.70
CA ASP A 724 -25.64 -23.43 12.80
C ASP A 724 -25.52 -24.97 12.93
N GLY A 725 -25.31 -25.44 14.17
CA GLY A 725 -25.22 -26.88 14.47
C GLY A 725 -26.50 -27.66 14.11
N LEU A 726 -27.68 -27.09 14.37
CA LEU A 726 -28.95 -27.74 14.02
C LEU A 726 -29.15 -27.88 12.51
N ILE A 727 -28.78 -26.85 11.74
CA ILE A 727 -28.91 -26.85 10.27
C ILE A 727 -27.93 -27.86 9.67
N ILE A 728 -26.64 -27.82 10.06
CA ILE A 728 -25.62 -28.75 9.58
C ILE A 728 -26.03 -30.19 9.86
N LEU A 729 -26.46 -30.48 11.09
CA LEU A 729 -26.94 -31.80 11.48
C LEU A 729 -28.14 -32.26 10.65
N ALA A 730 -29.12 -31.38 10.42
CA ALA A 730 -30.31 -31.71 9.66
C ALA A 730 -30.00 -31.95 8.17
N VAL A 731 -29.18 -31.10 7.55
CA VAL A 731 -28.75 -31.23 6.15
C VAL A 731 -27.94 -32.51 5.93
N ASN A 732 -26.96 -32.78 6.79
CA ASN A 732 -26.15 -34.01 6.69
C ASN A 732 -27.01 -35.26 6.89
N SER A 733 -27.94 -35.25 7.84
CA SER A 733 -28.89 -36.35 8.05
C SER A 733 -29.82 -36.54 6.85
N TYR A 734 -30.25 -35.46 6.20
CA TYR A 734 -31.08 -35.51 5.00
C TYR A 734 -30.34 -36.17 3.83
N ILE A 735 -29.08 -35.79 3.59
CA ILE A 735 -28.24 -36.35 2.52
C ILE A 735 -27.87 -37.80 2.82
N ALA A 736 -27.54 -38.12 4.07
CA ALA A 736 -27.25 -39.50 4.48
C ALA A 736 -28.46 -40.43 4.33
N GLY A 737 -29.67 -39.87 4.28
CA GLY A 737 -30.91 -40.61 4.26
C GLY A 737 -31.37 -41.19 2.93
N TYR A 738 -30.67 -40.87 1.83
CA TYR A 738 -30.96 -41.48 0.53
C TYR A 738 -30.66 -42.99 0.55
N GLU A 739 -31.50 -43.81 -0.09
CA GLU A 739 -31.27 -45.27 -0.14
C GLU A 739 -30.14 -45.66 -1.10
N ASN A 740 -29.92 -44.87 -2.16
CA ASN A 740 -28.89 -45.09 -3.17
C ASN A 740 -27.60 -44.31 -2.82
N ASP A 741 -26.47 -45.00 -2.75
CA ASP A 741 -25.15 -44.39 -2.48
C ASP A 741 -24.72 -43.37 -3.56
N GLU A 742 -25.17 -43.55 -4.81
CA GLU A 742 -24.95 -42.56 -5.88
C GLU A 742 -25.69 -41.24 -5.58
N GLN A 743 -26.90 -41.31 -5.03
CA GLN A 743 -27.67 -40.12 -4.65
C GLN A 743 -27.07 -39.43 -3.41
N LYS A 744 -26.55 -40.20 -2.44
CA LYS A 744 -25.81 -39.66 -1.29
C LYS A 744 -24.56 -38.91 -1.74
N ASN A 745 -23.73 -39.54 -2.58
CA ASN A 745 -22.51 -38.93 -3.11
C ASN A 745 -22.82 -37.65 -3.90
N ASN A 746 -23.84 -37.67 -4.77
CA ASN A 746 -24.28 -36.47 -5.48
C ASN A 746 -24.77 -35.37 -4.52
N GLY A 747 -25.43 -35.74 -3.42
CA GLY A 747 -25.85 -34.79 -2.38
C GLY A 747 -24.67 -34.10 -1.69
N PHE A 748 -23.62 -34.85 -1.33
CA PHE A 748 -22.40 -34.27 -0.74
C PHE A 748 -21.57 -33.47 -1.76
N VAL A 749 -21.61 -33.81 -3.04
CA VAL A 749 -21.02 -32.96 -4.10
C VAL A 749 -21.75 -31.63 -4.18
N HIS A 750 -23.09 -31.63 -4.12
CA HIS A 750 -23.88 -30.40 -4.08
C HIS A 750 -23.67 -29.60 -2.80
N TYR A 751 -23.50 -30.28 -1.65
CA TYR A 751 -23.14 -29.65 -0.38
C TYR A 751 -21.84 -28.88 -0.48
N ASN A 752 -20.75 -29.53 -0.90
CA ASN A 752 -19.45 -28.88 -0.99
C ASN A 752 -19.44 -27.73 -2.02
N ALA A 753 -20.13 -27.89 -3.15
CA ALA A 753 -20.24 -26.81 -4.12
C ALA A 753 -20.97 -25.58 -3.55
N ALA A 754 -22.11 -25.79 -2.87
CA ALA A 754 -22.86 -24.68 -2.26
C ALA A 754 -22.16 -24.05 -1.06
N LEU A 755 -21.46 -24.85 -0.25
CA LEU A 755 -20.59 -24.39 0.84
C LEU A 755 -19.58 -23.37 0.30
N LEU A 756 -18.81 -23.77 -0.72
CA LEU A 756 -17.75 -22.93 -1.26
C LEU A 756 -18.31 -21.66 -1.92
N SER A 757 -19.38 -21.75 -2.71
CA SER A 757 -20.05 -20.57 -3.26
C SER A 757 -20.61 -19.66 -2.15
N GLY A 758 -21.24 -20.23 -1.14
CA GLY A 758 -21.88 -19.52 -0.03
C GLY A 758 -20.85 -18.75 0.80
N VAL A 759 -19.78 -19.40 1.24
CA VAL A 759 -18.69 -18.77 2.03
C VAL A 759 -18.13 -17.57 1.29
N ASN A 760 -17.77 -17.73 0.01
CA ASN A 760 -17.15 -16.65 -0.77
C ASN A 760 -18.11 -15.49 -1.03
N CYS A 761 -19.33 -15.76 -1.47
CA CYS A 761 -20.31 -14.71 -1.71
C CYS A 761 -20.72 -14.01 -0.41
N GLY A 762 -20.89 -14.77 0.67
CA GLY A 762 -21.23 -14.27 2.00
C GLY A 762 -20.19 -13.31 2.53
N THR A 763 -18.93 -13.75 2.61
CA THR A 763 -17.81 -12.95 3.16
C THR A 763 -17.66 -11.62 2.44
N VAL A 764 -17.69 -11.64 1.10
CA VAL A 764 -17.51 -10.44 0.28
C VAL A 764 -18.69 -9.49 0.40
N ILE A 765 -19.92 -9.99 0.21
CA ILE A 765 -21.13 -9.13 0.27
C ILE A 765 -21.34 -8.60 1.70
N GLY A 766 -21.04 -9.41 2.71
CA GLY A 766 -21.11 -8.98 4.11
C GLY A 766 -20.11 -7.86 4.42
N SER A 767 -18.89 -7.96 3.89
CA SER A 767 -17.86 -6.94 4.07
C SER A 767 -18.19 -5.64 3.33
N PHE A 768 -18.75 -5.70 2.12
CA PHE A 768 -19.24 -4.51 1.42
C PHE A 768 -20.36 -3.78 2.17
N ILE A 769 -21.30 -4.53 2.75
CA ILE A 769 -22.36 -3.92 3.56
C ILE A 769 -21.77 -3.32 4.85
N ALA A 770 -20.80 -3.99 5.45
CA ALA A 770 -20.15 -3.53 6.67
C ALA A 770 -19.38 -2.22 6.45
N GLU A 771 -18.65 -2.13 5.35
CA GLU A 771 -17.89 -0.93 4.99
C GLU A 771 -18.80 0.27 4.70
N ARG A 772 -19.89 0.06 3.93
CA ARG A 772 -20.74 1.18 3.49
C ARG A 772 -21.86 1.56 4.46
N PHE A 773 -22.39 0.60 5.22
CA PHE A 773 -23.55 0.78 6.08
C PHE A 773 -23.29 0.41 7.55
N GLY A 774 -22.06 -0.01 7.89
CA GLY A 774 -21.67 -0.44 9.23
C GLY A 774 -21.97 -1.90 9.55
N TYR A 775 -21.23 -2.45 10.53
CA TYR A 775 -21.30 -3.88 10.93
C TYR A 775 -22.71 -4.33 11.36
N SER A 776 -23.45 -3.46 12.06
CA SER A 776 -24.80 -3.77 12.54
C SER A 776 -25.77 -4.03 11.37
N MET A 777 -25.68 -3.25 10.30
CA MET A 777 -26.52 -3.43 9.11
C MET A 777 -26.22 -4.74 8.38
N THR A 778 -24.98 -5.23 8.42
CA THR A 778 -24.63 -6.54 7.87
C THR A 778 -25.34 -7.67 8.58
N TYR A 779 -25.40 -7.66 9.91
CA TYR A 779 -26.14 -8.67 10.68
C TYR A 779 -27.66 -8.56 10.46
N PHE A 780 -28.20 -7.36 10.28
CA PHE A 780 -29.60 -7.18 9.86
C PHE A 780 -29.87 -7.80 8.49
N ALA A 781 -28.99 -7.57 7.51
CA ALA A 781 -29.08 -8.20 6.20
C ALA A 781 -29.00 -9.74 6.30
N GLY A 782 -28.08 -10.24 7.14
CA GLY A 782 -27.97 -11.66 7.47
C GLY A 782 -29.26 -12.25 8.04
N MET A 783 -29.92 -11.54 8.95
CA MET A 783 -31.24 -11.93 9.49
C MET A 783 -32.30 -12.01 8.38
N VAL A 784 -32.39 -11.04 7.48
CA VAL A 784 -33.35 -11.06 6.37
C VAL A 784 -33.11 -12.25 5.45
N ILE A 785 -31.85 -12.56 5.14
CA ILE A 785 -31.50 -13.71 4.31
C ILE A 785 -31.78 -15.03 5.07
N ALA A 786 -31.58 -15.07 6.39
CA ALA A 786 -31.96 -16.22 7.21
C ALA A 786 -33.49 -16.45 7.21
N LEU A 787 -34.32 -15.41 7.10
CA LEU A 787 -35.77 -15.58 6.87
C LEU A 787 -36.07 -16.23 5.51
N LEU A 788 -35.30 -15.91 4.47
CA LEU A 788 -35.38 -16.61 3.18
C LEU A 788 -34.95 -18.08 3.32
N LEU A 789 -33.92 -18.37 4.11
CA LEU A 789 -33.50 -19.74 4.43
C LEU A 789 -34.64 -20.53 5.08
N ILE A 790 -35.38 -19.96 6.03
CA ILE A 790 -36.58 -20.58 6.64
C ILE A 790 -37.61 -20.93 5.56
N LEU A 791 -37.88 -19.99 4.64
CA LEU A 791 -38.81 -20.21 3.54
C LEU A 791 -38.37 -21.40 2.65
N PHE A 792 -37.09 -21.47 2.28
CA PHE A 792 -36.55 -22.58 1.49
C PHE A 792 -36.59 -23.92 2.26
N CYS A 793 -36.30 -23.93 3.56
CA CYS A 793 -36.46 -25.12 4.41
C CYS A 793 -37.90 -25.63 4.40
N VAL A 794 -38.90 -24.73 4.49
CA VAL A 794 -40.32 -25.09 4.46
C VAL A 794 -40.73 -25.70 3.12
N ILE A 795 -40.23 -25.16 2.00
CA ILE A 795 -40.60 -25.56 0.64
C ILE A 795 -39.85 -26.81 0.16
N CYS A 796 -38.55 -26.91 0.43
CA CYS A 796 -37.67 -27.92 -0.15
C CYS A 796 -37.50 -29.16 0.72
N ILE A 797 -37.54 -29.03 2.06
CA ILE A 797 -37.35 -30.17 2.95
C ILE A 797 -38.69 -30.87 3.20
N ARG A 798 -38.75 -32.16 2.83
CA ARG A 798 -39.90 -33.03 3.13
C ARG A 798 -39.76 -33.57 4.56
N ASN A 799 -40.90 -33.70 5.26
CA ASN A 799 -40.88 -34.28 6.61
C ASN A 799 -40.64 -35.78 6.52
N HIS A 800 -39.37 -36.19 6.57
CA HIS A 800 -38.95 -37.58 6.61
C HIS A 800 -38.42 -37.86 8.03
N LYS A 801 -39.02 -38.84 8.70
CA LYS A 801 -38.53 -39.34 9.99
C LYS A 801 -37.56 -40.45 9.68
N HIS A 802 -36.29 -40.25 10.02
CA HIS A 802 -35.30 -41.29 9.91
C HIS A 802 -35.62 -42.40 10.92
N THR A 803 -36.03 -43.57 10.41
CA THR A 803 -35.90 -44.81 11.17
C THR A 803 -34.40 -45.09 11.23
N ALA A 804 -33.77 -44.81 12.36
CA ALA A 804 -32.41 -45.28 12.60
C ALA A 804 -32.41 -46.80 12.38
N SER A 805 -31.56 -47.31 11.49
CA SER A 805 -31.37 -48.75 11.33
C SER A 805 -31.03 -49.33 12.70
N GLU A 806 -31.72 -50.39 13.12
CA GLU A 806 -31.49 -51.10 14.39
C GLU A 806 -30.03 -51.56 14.54
N ALA A 807 -29.26 -51.63 13.45
CA ALA A 807 -27.82 -51.88 13.45
C ALA A 807 -26.97 -50.74 14.06
N ALA A 808 -27.41 -49.48 14.00
CA ALA A 808 -26.66 -48.32 14.53
C ALA A 808 -26.76 -48.18 16.06
N GLN A 809 -27.74 -48.85 16.70
CA GLN A 809 -27.86 -48.91 18.16
C GLN A 809 -27.06 -50.08 18.79
N ALA A 810 -26.59 -51.03 17.98
CA ALA A 810 -26.07 -52.32 18.47
C ALA A 810 -24.58 -52.34 18.84
N SER A 811 -23.80 -51.30 18.51
CA SER A 811 -22.47 -51.12 19.10
C SER A 811 -22.22 -49.64 19.36
N LYS A 812 -22.11 -49.27 20.64
CA LYS A 812 -21.44 -48.02 21.02
C LYS A 812 -19.97 -48.35 21.08
N PRO A 813 -19.16 -48.11 20.04
CA PRO A 813 -17.73 -48.22 20.22
C PRO A 813 -17.31 -47.23 21.31
N ASN A 814 -16.35 -47.62 22.16
CA ASN A 814 -15.80 -46.73 23.19
C ASN A 814 -15.01 -45.59 22.52
N VAL A 815 -15.71 -44.53 22.12
CA VAL A 815 -15.17 -43.32 21.47
C VAL A 815 -13.97 -42.77 22.25
N PHE A 816 -14.08 -42.70 23.57
CA PHE A 816 -13.00 -42.25 24.45
C PHE A 816 -11.75 -43.13 24.29
N GLN A 817 -11.88 -44.46 24.39
CA GLN A 817 -10.76 -45.39 24.26
C GLN A 817 -10.12 -45.37 22.85
N PHE A 818 -10.89 -45.05 21.82
CA PHE A 818 -10.41 -44.91 20.45
C PHE A 818 -9.55 -43.66 20.26
N MET A 819 -10.00 -42.50 20.76
CA MET A 819 -9.25 -41.23 20.64
C MET A 819 -7.87 -41.29 21.31
N PHE A 820 -7.73 -42.06 22.39
CA PHE A 820 -6.45 -42.24 23.09
C PHE A 820 -5.58 -43.37 22.52
N LYS A 821 -5.92 -43.95 21.36
CA LYS A 821 -5.02 -44.89 20.67
C LYS A 821 -3.78 -44.16 20.16
N PRO A 822 -2.56 -44.71 20.30
CA PRO A 822 -1.33 -43.98 19.98
C PRO A 822 -1.24 -43.42 18.56
N ASN A 823 -1.75 -44.13 17.55
CA ASN A 823 -1.70 -43.66 16.15
C ASN A 823 -2.75 -42.58 15.87
N ILE A 824 -3.93 -42.70 16.46
CA ILE A 824 -5.03 -41.72 16.37
C ILE A 824 -4.63 -40.42 17.09
N LEU A 825 -4.13 -40.53 18.32
CA LEU A 825 -3.69 -39.38 19.11
C LEU A 825 -2.53 -38.63 18.44
N LYS A 826 -1.56 -39.35 17.85
CA LYS A 826 -0.48 -38.73 17.06
C LYS A 826 -0.99 -38.00 15.83
N TYR A 827 -1.95 -38.58 15.10
CA TYR A 827 -2.54 -37.94 13.94
C TYR A 827 -3.25 -36.62 14.34
N PHE A 828 -4.05 -36.66 15.40
CA PHE A 828 -4.76 -35.47 15.86
C PHE A 828 -3.83 -34.40 16.41
N LEU A 829 -2.96 -34.73 17.37
CA LEU A 829 -2.12 -33.74 18.05
C LEU A 829 -0.98 -33.19 17.20
N LEU A 830 -0.45 -33.98 16.26
CA LEU A 830 0.77 -33.60 15.53
C LEU A 830 0.51 -33.12 14.10
N ILE A 831 -0.67 -33.37 13.54
CA ILE A 831 -1.01 -32.98 12.16
C ILE A 831 -2.36 -32.28 12.08
N SER A 832 -3.46 -32.96 12.39
CA SER A 832 -4.81 -32.44 12.10
C SER A 832 -5.13 -31.18 12.91
N ALA A 833 -4.93 -31.20 14.24
CA ALA A 833 -5.24 -30.04 15.08
C ALA A 833 -4.32 -28.84 14.79
N PRO A 834 -2.98 -28.99 14.73
CA PRO A 834 -2.10 -27.86 14.39
C PRO A 834 -2.41 -27.25 13.02
N TYR A 835 -2.76 -28.06 12.02
CA TYR A 835 -3.11 -27.57 10.68
C TYR A 835 -4.34 -26.65 10.71
N LEU A 836 -5.39 -27.05 11.42
CA LEU A 836 -6.63 -26.28 11.55
C LEU A 836 -6.47 -25.07 12.46
N ILE A 837 -5.62 -25.15 13.48
CA ILE A 837 -5.25 -23.99 14.29
C ILE A 837 -4.59 -22.93 13.39
N CYS A 838 -3.62 -23.31 12.55
CA CYS A 838 -2.96 -22.38 11.63
C CYS A 838 -3.90 -21.73 10.61
N ALA A 839 -5.01 -22.39 10.24
CA ALA A 839 -6.04 -21.77 9.39
C ALA A 839 -6.70 -20.52 10.05
N SER A 840 -6.56 -20.36 11.37
CA SER A 840 -7.00 -19.16 12.11
C SER A 840 -6.16 -17.92 11.76
N PHE A 841 -5.05 -18.08 11.03
CA PHE A 841 -4.34 -16.95 10.43
C PHE A 841 -5.30 -16.10 9.59
N LEU A 842 -6.08 -16.73 8.71
CA LEU A 842 -7.02 -16.01 7.85
C LEU A 842 -8.29 -15.56 8.59
N ASN A 843 -8.83 -16.40 9.48
CA ASN A 843 -10.10 -16.11 10.16
C ASN A 843 -9.98 -15.15 11.35
N TYR A 844 -8.76 -14.86 11.82
CA TYR A 844 -8.54 -14.06 13.02
C TYR A 844 -7.41 -13.06 12.88
N PHE A 845 -6.19 -13.53 12.60
CA PHE A 845 -5.00 -12.66 12.55
C PHE A 845 -5.07 -11.66 11.40
N PHE A 846 -5.30 -12.12 10.17
CA PHE A 846 -5.25 -11.27 8.99
C PHE A 846 -6.29 -10.14 9.00
N PRO A 847 -7.56 -10.34 9.43
CA PRO A 847 -8.49 -9.23 9.61
C PRO A 847 -8.01 -8.14 10.56
N ILE A 848 -7.39 -8.55 11.67
CA ILE A 848 -6.84 -7.62 12.68
C ILE A 848 -5.65 -6.87 12.12
N PHE A 849 -4.66 -7.61 11.60
CA PHE A 849 -3.44 -7.04 11.06
C PHE A 849 -3.72 -6.15 9.85
N GLY A 850 -4.63 -6.58 8.97
CA GLY A 850 -5.05 -5.82 7.80
C GLY A 850 -5.69 -4.49 8.18
N GLU A 851 -6.60 -4.48 9.15
CA GLU A 851 -7.25 -3.24 9.60
C GLU A 851 -6.27 -2.30 10.32
N GLU A 852 -5.37 -2.83 11.14
CA GLU A 852 -4.27 -2.05 11.74
C GLU A 852 -3.36 -1.42 10.67
N SER A 853 -3.19 -2.09 9.54
CA SER A 853 -2.46 -1.57 8.37
C SER A 853 -3.33 -0.75 7.40
N GLY A 854 -4.53 -0.32 7.81
CA GLY A 854 -5.40 0.57 7.03
C GLY A 854 -6.27 -0.11 5.97
N LEU A 855 -6.37 -1.46 5.95
CA LEU A 855 -7.26 -2.16 5.03
C LEU A 855 -8.72 -2.06 5.46
N THR A 856 -9.57 -1.77 4.47
CA THR A 856 -11.03 -1.83 4.61
C THR A 856 -11.52 -3.29 4.74
N PRO A 857 -12.72 -3.51 5.33
CA PRO A 857 -13.34 -4.83 5.37
C PRO A 857 -13.44 -5.49 3.98
N SER A 858 -13.74 -4.74 2.92
CA SER A 858 -13.84 -5.31 1.57
C SER A 858 -12.49 -5.79 1.05
N GLN A 859 -11.40 -5.05 1.31
CA GLN A 859 -10.04 -5.50 0.96
C GLN A 859 -9.68 -6.79 1.73
N ILE A 860 -9.92 -6.85 3.04
CA ILE A 860 -9.68 -8.06 3.85
C ILE A 860 -10.47 -9.26 3.28
N SER A 861 -11.72 -9.05 2.85
CA SER A 861 -12.57 -10.10 2.28
C SER A 861 -12.00 -10.72 0.99
N MET A 862 -11.11 -10.02 0.28
CA MET A 862 -10.48 -10.53 -0.94
C MET A 862 -9.54 -11.70 -0.65
N ALA A 863 -8.90 -11.74 0.52
CA ALA A 863 -8.08 -12.89 0.92
C ALA A 863 -8.92 -14.17 1.02
N PHE A 864 -10.13 -14.07 1.59
CA PHE A 864 -11.08 -15.18 1.66
C PHE A 864 -11.55 -15.60 0.27
N LEU A 865 -11.87 -14.62 -0.59
CA LEU A 865 -12.28 -14.87 -1.97
C LEU A 865 -11.15 -15.57 -2.77
N LEU A 866 -9.91 -15.10 -2.65
CA LEU A 866 -8.73 -15.70 -3.28
C LEU A 866 -8.56 -17.15 -2.83
N MET A 867 -8.63 -17.41 -1.53
CA MET A 867 -8.51 -18.76 -0.99
C MET A 867 -9.59 -19.70 -1.53
N GLY A 868 -10.84 -19.23 -1.55
CA GLY A 868 -11.98 -19.99 -2.03
C GLY A 868 -11.92 -20.27 -3.53
N VAL A 869 -11.62 -19.26 -4.36
CA VAL A 869 -11.51 -19.39 -5.82
C VAL A 869 -10.39 -20.38 -6.18
N ILE A 870 -9.21 -20.25 -5.58
CA ILE A 870 -8.10 -21.19 -5.83
C ILE A 870 -8.52 -22.61 -5.45
N SER A 871 -9.12 -22.79 -4.27
CA SER A 871 -9.57 -24.10 -3.79
C SER A 871 -10.65 -24.74 -4.68
N ILE A 872 -11.60 -23.95 -5.18
CA ILE A 872 -12.68 -24.42 -6.08
C ILE A 872 -12.11 -24.89 -7.42
N TYR A 873 -11.29 -24.06 -8.07
CA TYR A 873 -10.89 -24.31 -9.46
C TYR A 873 -9.65 -25.21 -9.58
N PHE A 874 -8.67 -25.07 -8.67
CA PHE A 874 -7.45 -25.88 -8.69
C PHE A 874 -7.58 -27.16 -7.85
N GLY A 875 -8.40 -27.16 -6.80
CA GLY A 875 -8.54 -28.28 -5.84
C GLY A 875 -8.76 -29.65 -6.46
N PRO A 876 -9.82 -29.87 -7.25
CA PRO A 876 -10.11 -31.19 -7.82
C PRO A 876 -8.99 -31.72 -8.74
N GLY A 877 -8.42 -30.83 -9.57
CA GLY A 877 -7.34 -31.18 -10.50
C GLY A 877 -6.04 -31.50 -9.78
N LEU A 878 -5.68 -30.68 -8.79
CA LEU A 878 -4.47 -30.83 -8.00
C LEU A 878 -4.55 -32.07 -7.11
N THR A 879 -5.67 -32.27 -6.40
CA THR A 879 -5.93 -33.46 -5.57
C THR A 879 -5.83 -34.75 -6.39
N LYS A 880 -6.52 -34.81 -7.54
CA LYS A 880 -6.46 -35.98 -8.43
C LYS A 880 -5.02 -36.27 -8.84
N LYS A 881 -4.30 -35.26 -9.32
CA LYS A 881 -2.93 -35.42 -9.80
C LYS A 881 -2.00 -35.86 -8.68
N LEU A 882 -2.07 -35.26 -7.50
CA LEU A 882 -1.25 -35.65 -6.35
C LEU A 882 -1.55 -37.08 -5.89
N SER A 883 -2.83 -37.49 -5.87
CA SER A 883 -3.20 -38.87 -5.53
C SER A 883 -2.63 -39.93 -6.49
N GLU A 884 -2.34 -39.56 -7.74
CA GLU A 884 -1.71 -40.44 -8.74
C GLU A 884 -0.18 -40.55 -8.56
N ILE A 885 0.47 -39.52 -8.01
CA ILE A 885 1.94 -39.42 -7.95
C ILE A 885 2.50 -39.69 -6.55
N MET A 886 1.71 -39.48 -5.49
CA MET A 886 2.15 -39.64 -4.11
C MET A 886 1.06 -40.22 -3.21
N SER A 887 1.49 -40.90 -2.14
CA SER A 887 0.58 -41.44 -1.11
C SER A 887 -0.12 -40.32 -0.32
N PRO A 888 -1.32 -40.55 0.23
CA PRO A 888 -2.06 -39.57 1.05
C PRO A 888 -1.21 -38.93 2.16
N LYS A 889 -0.40 -39.74 2.86
CA LYS A 889 0.54 -39.26 3.89
C LYS A 889 1.53 -38.21 3.38
N LYS A 890 2.11 -38.41 2.19
CA LYS A 890 3.09 -37.49 1.59
C LYS A 890 2.41 -36.20 1.11
N SER A 891 1.21 -36.33 0.54
CA SER A 891 0.38 -35.20 0.13
C SER A 891 0.01 -34.33 1.34
N MET A 892 -0.43 -34.94 2.43
CA MET A 892 -0.72 -34.26 3.70
C MET A 892 0.52 -33.52 4.26
N LEU A 893 1.70 -34.15 4.25
CA LEU A 893 2.94 -33.50 4.68
C LEU A 893 3.34 -32.32 3.79
N LEU A 894 3.10 -32.42 2.48
CA LEU A 894 3.33 -31.31 1.55
C LEU A 894 2.43 -30.11 1.87
N ALA A 895 1.14 -30.33 2.15
CA ALA A 895 0.23 -29.26 2.57
C ALA A 895 0.69 -28.62 3.89
N THR A 896 1.14 -29.43 4.85
CA THR A 896 1.71 -28.94 6.12
C THR A 896 2.96 -28.09 5.89
N ALA A 897 3.84 -28.50 4.97
CA ALA A 897 5.03 -27.73 4.60
C ALA A 897 4.69 -26.40 3.91
N LEU A 898 3.64 -26.36 3.09
CA LEU A 898 3.16 -25.11 2.48
C LEU A 898 2.61 -24.14 3.53
N TYR A 899 1.87 -24.63 4.53
CA TYR A 899 1.43 -23.81 5.67
C TYR A 899 2.62 -23.25 6.47
N ALA A 900 3.64 -24.07 6.72
CA ALA A 900 4.85 -23.62 7.40
C ALA A 900 5.58 -22.55 6.59
N LEU A 901 5.71 -22.74 5.27
CA LEU A 901 6.30 -21.76 4.37
C LEU A 901 5.51 -20.44 4.39
N ALA A 902 4.17 -20.50 4.38
CA ALA A 902 3.32 -19.33 4.44
C ALA A 902 3.57 -18.47 5.69
N LEU A 903 3.67 -19.12 6.87
CA LEU A 903 3.98 -18.42 8.11
C LEU A 903 5.41 -17.85 8.13
N LEU A 904 6.39 -18.58 7.59
CA LEU A 904 7.78 -18.11 7.51
C LEU A 904 7.95 -16.90 6.57
N VAL A 905 7.22 -16.88 5.46
CA VAL A 905 7.22 -15.75 4.52
C VAL A 905 6.75 -14.47 5.22
N PHE A 906 5.69 -14.54 6.02
CA PHE A 906 5.22 -13.41 6.82
C PHE A 906 6.25 -12.97 7.88
N ILE A 907 6.92 -13.92 8.55
CA ILE A 907 7.92 -13.60 9.59
C ILE A 907 9.11 -12.81 9.03
N ILE A 908 9.51 -13.08 7.77
CA ILE A 908 10.66 -12.41 7.13
C ILE A 908 10.34 -10.96 6.78
N ARG A 909 9.12 -10.69 6.29
CA ARG A 909 8.64 -9.34 5.97
C ARG A 909 7.18 -9.21 6.40
N PRO A 910 6.88 -8.62 7.58
CA PRO A 910 5.53 -8.57 8.13
C PRO A 910 4.71 -7.44 7.51
N GLU A 911 4.29 -7.63 6.25
CA GLU A 911 3.57 -6.64 5.46
C GLU A 911 2.24 -7.21 4.93
N ILE A 912 1.36 -6.34 4.42
CA ILE A 912 0.12 -6.76 3.75
C ILE A 912 0.41 -7.68 2.55
N SER A 913 1.45 -7.35 1.77
CA SER A 913 1.88 -8.10 0.58
C SER A 913 2.16 -9.57 0.89
N THR A 914 2.90 -9.84 1.98
CA THR A 914 3.27 -11.18 2.41
C THR A 914 2.11 -11.93 3.05
N CYS A 915 1.15 -11.23 3.65
CA CYS A 915 -0.11 -11.84 4.10
C CYS A 915 -0.91 -12.43 2.93
N TYR A 916 -1.08 -11.69 1.84
CA TYR A 916 -1.75 -12.21 0.64
C TYR A 916 -1.00 -13.40 0.03
N LEU A 917 0.33 -13.36 0.02
CA LEU A 917 1.15 -14.49 -0.43
C LEU A 917 0.96 -15.72 0.48
N ALA A 918 0.91 -15.52 1.81
CA ALA A 918 0.61 -16.59 2.76
C ALA A 918 -0.78 -17.20 2.51
N VAL A 919 -1.78 -16.37 2.24
CA VAL A 919 -3.14 -16.82 1.90
C VAL A 919 -3.17 -17.64 0.61
N VAL A 920 -2.42 -17.24 -0.43
CA VAL A 920 -2.29 -18.04 -1.66
C VAL A 920 -1.66 -19.40 -1.36
N LEU A 921 -0.63 -19.46 -0.53
CA LEU A 921 0.00 -20.71 -0.12
C LEU A 921 -0.95 -21.60 0.69
N PHE A 922 -1.74 -21.02 1.61
CA PHE A 922 -2.80 -21.74 2.32
C PHE A 922 -3.86 -22.27 1.37
N ALA A 923 -4.27 -21.50 0.37
CA ALA A 923 -5.26 -21.92 -0.62
C ALA A 923 -4.81 -23.13 -1.43
N PHE A 924 -3.55 -23.13 -1.86
CA PHE A 924 -2.96 -24.30 -2.53
C PHE A 924 -2.82 -25.49 -1.59
N ALA A 925 -2.48 -25.27 -0.33
CA ALA A 925 -2.40 -26.34 0.65
C ALA A 925 -3.78 -26.96 0.94
N ASP A 926 -4.81 -26.16 1.17
CA ASP A 926 -6.18 -26.60 1.47
C ASP A 926 -6.84 -27.32 0.29
N SER A 927 -6.48 -26.92 -0.94
CA SER A 927 -6.92 -27.54 -2.19
C SER A 927 -6.75 -29.06 -2.23
N PHE A 928 -5.76 -29.61 -1.51
CA PHE A 928 -5.52 -31.07 -1.43
C PHE A 928 -5.22 -31.58 -0.02
N GLY A 929 -4.81 -30.71 0.90
CA GLY A 929 -4.34 -31.04 2.25
C GLY A 929 -5.43 -31.65 3.10
N PHE A 930 -6.57 -30.97 3.21
CA PHE A 930 -7.72 -31.44 3.98
C PHE A 930 -8.26 -32.78 3.46
N THR A 931 -8.37 -32.93 2.14
CA THR A 931 -8.76 -34.21 1.51
C THR A 931 -7.74 -35.30 1.81
N SER A 932 -6.45 -35.00 1.72
CA SER A 932 -5.37 -35.96 1.99
C SER A 932 -5.33 -36.39 3.46
N GLN A 933 -5.64 -35.48 4.37
CA GLN A 933 -5.77 -35.75 5.81
C GLN A 933 -6.90 -36.74 6.09
N SER A 934 -8.11 -36.46 5.59
CA SER A 934 -9.28 -37.34 5.75
C SER A 934 -9.02 -38.74 5.18
N VAL A 935 -8.44 -38.82 3.97
CA VAL A 935 -8.09 -40.10 3.34
C VAL A 935 -7.03 -40.85 4.16
N TYR A 936 -5.99 -40.17 4.64
CA TYR A 936 -4.96 -40.81 5.46
C TYR A 936 -5.55 -41.35 6.76
N TYR A 937 -6.39 -40.57 7.45
CA TYR A 937 -7.07 -40.97 8.68
C TYR A 937 -7.93 -42.22 8.48
N ALA A 938 -8.69 -42.29 7.38
CA ALA A 938 -9.51 -43.44 7.02
C ALA A 938 -8.71 -44.73 6.80
N THR A 939 -7.42 -44.62 6.43
CA THR A 939 -6.53 -45.78 6.24
C THR A 939 -5.87 -46.30 7.52
N LEU A 940 -6.01 -45.61 8.68
CA LEU A 940 -5.39 -46.05 9.93
C LEU A 940 -6.03 -47.38 10.41
N PRO A 941 -5.23 -48.36 10.89
CA PRO A 941 -5.74 -49.67 11.31
C PRO A 941 -6.85 -49.58 12.37
N GLU A 942 -6.72 -48.64 13.29
CA GLU A 942 -7.71 -48.38 14.34
C GLU A 942 -9.01 -47.82 13.73
N THR A 943 -8.92 -46.91 12.77
CA THR A 943 -10.06 -46.30 12.07
C THR A 943 -10.85 -47.34 11.27
N VAL A 944 -10.15 -48.24 10.57
CA VAL A 944 -10.77 -49.36 9.86
C VAL A 944 -11.49 -50.31 10.84
N ALA A 945 -10.93 -50.51 12.04
CA ALA A 945 -11.50 -51.43 13.05
C ALA A 945 -12.80 -50.93 13.71
N ILE A 946 -12.98 -49.61 13.86
CA ILE A 946 -14.18 -49.00 14.46
C ILE A 946 -15.29 -48.71 13.42
N GLY A 947 -14.94 -48.75 12.14
CA GLY A 947 -15.84 -48.45 11.02
C GLY A 947 -15.80 -46.98 10.59
N GLU A 948 -16.06 -46.74 9.30
CA GLU A 948 -15.93 -45.43 8.65
C GLU A 948 -16.88 -44.37 9.23
N GLY A 949 -18.16 -44.72 9.47
CA GLY A 949 -19.14 -43.77 10.03
C GLY A 949 -18.75 -43.22 11.42
N PRO A 950 -18.55 -44.08 12.44
CA PRO A 950 -18.16 -43.64 13.77
C PRO A 950 -16.81 -42.91 13.82
N SER A 951 -15.82 -43.35 13.04
CA SER A 951 -14.49 -42.74 13.02
C SER A 951 -14.48 -41.36 12.36
N MET A 952 -15.21 -41.17 11.26
CA MET A 952 -15.33 -39.88 10.60
C MET A 952 -16.06 -38.86 11.48
N GLY A 953 -17.06 -39.30 12.27
CA GLY A 953 -17.70 -38.44 13.26
C GLY A 953 -16.74 -37.94 14.35
N ILE A 954 -15.77 -38.78 14.77
CA ILE A 954 -14.72 -38.38 15.72
C ILE A 954 -13.76 -37.39 15.06
N ASN A 955 -13.38 -37.61 13.80
CA ASN A 955 -12.52 -36.71 13.05
C ASN A 955 -13.13 -35.31 12.94
N SER A 956 -14.38 -35.19 12.51
CA SER A 956 -15.08 -33.90 12.46
C SER A 956 -15.25 -33.23 13.83
N GLY A 957 -15.36 -34.02 14.91
CA GLY A 957 -15.34 -33.49 16.27
C GLY A 957 -14.01 -32.82 16.63
N VAL A 958 -12.88 -33.46 16.29
CA VAL A 958 -11.55 -32.86 16.49
C VAL A 958 -11.34 -31.65 15.60
N GLU A 959 -11.80 -31.70 14.35
CA GLU A 959 -11.75 -30.56 13.44
C GLU A 959 -12.44 -29.34 14.05
N SER A 960 -13.66 -29.54 14.55
CA SER A 960 -14.45 -28.49 15.18
C SER A 960 -13.82 -27.92 16.46
N VAL A 961 -13.26 -28.78 17.32
CA VAL A 961 -12.50 -28.32 18.51
C VAL A 961 -11.26 -27.52 18.11
N SER A 962 -10.55 -27.97 17.08
CA SER A 962 -9.33 -27.30 16.62
C SER A 962 -9.63 -25.91 16.04
N SER A 963 -10.68 -25.79 15.23
CA SER A 963 -11.16 -24.51 14.69
C SER A 963 -11.73 -23.59 15.78
N THR A 964 -12.29 -24.14 16.85
CA THR A 964 -12.75 -23.36 18.02
C THR A 964 -11.57 -22.77 18.79
N VAL A 965 -10.54 -23.58 19.04
CA VAL A 965 -9.40 -23.20 19.90
C VAL A 965 -8.38 -22.35 19.13
N GLY A 966 -8.33 -22.47 17.80
CA GLY A 966 -7.38 -21.75 16.95
C GLY A 966 -7.35 -20.24 17.16
N PRO A 967 -8.48 -19.51 17.04
CA PRO A 967 -8.53 -18.07 17.29
C PRO A 967 -8.04 -17.67 18.69
N LEU A 968 -8.33 -18.48 19.71
CA LEU A 968 -7.85 -18.24 21.08
C LEU A 968 -6.33 -18.40 21.19
N ILE A 969 -5.75 -19.42 20.54
CA ILE A 969 -4.29 -19.61 20.52
C ILE A 969 -3.61 -18.43 19.83
N PHE A 970 -4.18 -17.96 18.72
CA PHE A 970 -3.68 -16.75 18.07
C PHE A 970 -3.80 -15.55 19.01
N GLY A 971 -4.96 -15.34 19.64
CA GLY A 971 -5.15 -14.27 20.62
C GLY A 971 -4.11 -14.26 21.73
N PHE A 972 -3.82 -15.41 22.35
CA PHE A 972 -2.78 -15.53 23.36
C PHE A 972 -1.37 -15.30 22.81
N ALA A 973 -1.08 -15.77 21.59
CA ALA A 973 0.23 -15.58 20.97
C ALA A 973 0.49 -14.11 20.61
N LEU A 974 -0.54 -13.40 20.13
CA LEU A 974 -0.44 -12.00 19.73
C LEU A 974 -0.25 -11.04 20.90
N MET A 975 -0.50 -11.47 22.14
CA MET A 975 -0.10 -10.72 23.34
C MET A 975 1.42 -10.46 23.42
N ALA A 976 2.23 -11.25 22.71
CA ALA A 976 3.68 -11.03 22.59
C ALA A 976 4.08 -10.11 21.43
N GLY A 977 3.10 -9.58 20.67
CA GLY A 977 3.29 -8.84 19.42
C GLY A 977 3.08 -9.70 18.17
N ASN A 978 2.81 -9.05 17.02
CA ASN A 978 2.44 -9.73 15.77
C ASN A 978 3.52 -10.72 15.29
N VAL A 979 4.75 -10.27 15.09
CA VAL A 979 5.86 -11.12 14.59
C VAL A 979 6.23 -12.21 15.59
N ALA A 980 6.38 -11.86 16.87
CA ALA A 980 6.73 -12.82 17.93
C ALA A 980 5.64 -13.89 18.09
N GLY A 981 4.36 -13.50 18.09
CA GLY A 981 3.22 -14.40 18.20
C GLY A 981 3.15 -15.39 17.03
N ILE A 982 3.27 -14.91 15.79
CA ILE A 982 3.29 -15.79 14.61
C ILE A 982 4.53 -16.69 14.61
N THR A 983 5.68 -16.21 15.09
CA THR A 983 6.90 -17.02 15.24
C THR A 983 6.69 -18.17 16.22
N MET A 984 6.04 -17.93 17.38
CA MET A 984 5.71 -18.98 18.34
C MET A 984 4.80 -20.05 17.73
N ILE A 985 3.77 -19.64 16.98
CA ILE A 985 2.84 -20.53 16.30
C ILE A 985 3.57 -21.36 15.23
N ALA A 986 4.37 -20.70 14.39
CA ALA A 986 5.13 -21.34 13.32
C ALA A 986 6.15 -22.36 13.87
N ALA A 987 6.90 -21.98 14.92
CA ALA A 987 7.87 -22.87 15.56
C ALA A 987 7.19 -24.11 16.17
N CYS A 988 6.07 -23.94 16.86
CA CYS A 988 5.27 -25.04 17.40
C CYS A 988 4.75 -25.94 16.27
N PHE A 989 4.14 -25.35 15.24
CA PHE A 989 3.58 -26.07 14.09
C PHE A 989 4.64 -26.92 13.36
N ILE A 990 5.79 -26.33 13.04
CA ILE A 990 6.92 -27.02 12.38
C ILE A 990 7.47 -28.12 13.29
N GLY A 991 7.63 -27.84 14.59
CA GLY A 991 8.11 -28.81 15.58
C GLY A 991 7.20 -30.04 15.69
N LEU A 992 5.88 -29.83 15.74
CA LEU A 992 4.89 -30.91 15.79
C LEU A 992 4.88 -31.73 14.49
N ALA A 993 4.94 -31.08 13.33
CA ALA A 993 5.04 -31.75 12.03
C ALA A 993 6.33 -32.60 11.92
N PHE A 994 7.46 -32.07 12.39
CA PHE A 994 8.73 -32.80 12.43
C PHE A 994 8.65 -34.02 13.36
N LEU A 995 8.02 -33.87 14.54
CA LEU A 995 7.81 -34.97 15.48
C LEU A 995 6.91 -36.07 14.90
N PHE A 996 5.88 -35.71 14.12
CA PHE A 996 5.06 -36.68 13.38
C PHE A 996 5.91 -37.47 12.38
N VAL A 997 6.74 -36.78 11.60
CA VAL A 997 7.64 -37.42 10.62
C VAL A 997 8.57 -38.42 11.32
N LEU A 998 9.26 -38.01 12.39
CA LEU A 998 10.17 -38.86 13.17
C LEU A 998 9.49 -40.10 13.74
N THR A 999 8.33 -39.93 14.37
CA THR A 999 7.60 -41.04 15.00
C THR A 999 6.97 -41.99 13.98
N SER A 1000 6.70 -41.51 12.77
CA SER A 1000 6.13 -42.30 11.68
C SER A 1000 7.17 -43.17 10.92
N PHE A 1001 8.47 -42.85 11.01
CA PHE A 1001 9.56 -43.68 10.47
C PHE A 1001 9.96 -44.85 11.36
N ARG A 1002 9.56 -44.85 12.65
CA ARG A 1002 9.87 -45.92 13.60
C ARG A 1002 8.99 -47.17 13.48
N ILE A 1003 8.02 -47.20 12.57
CA ILE A 1003 7.25 -48.41 12.25
C ILE A 1003 8.07 -49.25 11.24
N LYS A 1004 9.04 -50.01 11.75
CA LYS A 1004 9.85 -50.95 10.97
C LYS A 1004 9.24 -52.35 11.07
N LYS A 1005 9.00 -52.96 9.90
CA LYS A 1005 8.94 -54.42 9.60
C LYS A 1005 8.77 -55.35 10.83
N SER A 1006 7.54 -55.73 11.14
CA SER A 1006 7.26 -57.05 11.73
C SER A 1006 5.97 -57.59 11.13
N GLY A 1007 6.07 -58.55 10.22
CA GLY A 1007 4.89 -59.19 9.63
C GLY A 1007 4.99 -59.60 8.15
N GLU A 1008 6.18 -59.76 7.58
CA GLU A 1008 6.33 -60.72 6.47
C GLU A 1008 6.66 -62.09 7.08
N THR A 1009 5.65 -62.93 7.23
CA THR A 1009 5.83 -64.39 7.28
C THR A 1009 4.65 -65.05 6.56
N LYS A 1010 4.96 -65.47 5.32
CA LYS A 1010 4.33 -66.46 4.43
C LYS A 1010 2.82 -66.47 4.23
#